data_AF-A0A6C1E9S2-F1
#
_entry.id   AF-A0A6C1E9S2-F1
#
_cell.length_a   1.000
_cell.length_b   1.000
_cell.length_c   1.000
_cell.angle_alpha   90.00
_cell.angle_beta   90.00
_cell.angle_gamma   90.00
#
_symmetry.space_group_name_H-M   'P 1'
#
loop_
_entity.id
_entity.type
_entity.pdbx_description
1 polymer ?
#
loop_
_entity_poly.entity_id
_entity_poly.type
_entity_poly.pdbx_seq_one_letter_code
_entity_poly.pdbx_strand_id
1 'polypeptide(L)'
;MKSTFKRFSSTHIGKLIKESLNTPEILPQLERKSSLHKHFLNAKRTNSITDKWLKDALTRKDKLHEDELRNVNLRLTVVLTTLQKLRTTYKPASYFALLNRIGTGHIKWLNKSGQQIDTPIYGRLPLEFYHELSNMLYSISLRRANDKIALAKFSLQLLDRYYYLKTNSFTGKKKFQSNPKFLRNCGLLAVKSESIYYLKAMQELFRENAEGPLLTSLTQLAFYVETHQWTNVLDCVYSCIVDFDSVISKTHDRDIQTLELFSSYLVKSLELLITQDMENEVCQILTSLSSRWNFHFDEHDSSNLLQLCENHSCFKIIETLNKISFVSVETRHLEMINSSSEMSLKQCVNFLAKRNFQPFEQKSFLHSLSFKLKELPLSVKVWEQYIDEFDAYMQAESISLPLRAFFVDILLKRLSTHRGFNFTLSIVEHMIYERNFWQPFLMTENIIDNKENSNFHYLFHAMSRAPSTKISLLTLFNRLKETGYQFSIHDFLSMLKPCKRYSDCDYFYFVFYNLLSIHSHKFLYFDKLSGKYLWRLPNQIVDAISGWLSNLEIGLQENTDRVVQITDDVNEWYVAERLNHLEETTIRPIDKIKLRNVFGEQETFFDMDSETFQDCEEKRGEEVRPQHSFSAKDGQYSLELDLSYSERIEDLLCYISSQKQQ
;
A
#
# COMPACT_ATOMS: atom_id res chain seq x y z
N MET A 1 21.20 -4.03 5.76
CA MET A 1 20.19 -5.08 5.44
C MET A 1 20.00 -6.13 6.54
N LYS A 2 20.96 -6.43 7.43
CA LYS A 2 20.77 -7.38 8.56
C LYS A 2 19.68 -7.01 9.60
N SER A 3 19.20 -5.75 9.64
CA SER A 3 18.23 -5.28 10.64
C SER A 3 16.75 -5.44 10.22
N THR A 4 16.46 -5.62 8.93
CA THR A 4 15.10 -5.80 8.42
C THR A 4 14.59 -7.22 8.62
N PHE A 5 15.46 -8.23 8.55
CA PHE A 5 15.10 -9.64 8.77
C PHE A 5 14.92 -10.04 10.23
N LYS A 6 15.56 -9.35 11.19
CA LYS A 6 15.38 -9.61 12.63
C LYS A 6 14.04 -9.14 13.20
N ARG A 7 13.24 -8.36 12.46
CA ARG A 7 11.93 -7.84 12.92
C ARG A 7 10.77 -8.85 12.82
N PHE A 8 11.01 -10.06 12.31
CA PHE A 8 9.95 -11.05 12.06
C PHE A 8 9.66 -12.03 13.21
N SER A 9 10.31 -11.93 14.38
CA SER A 9 9.91 -12.75 15.55
C SER A 9 8.76 -12.09 16.33
N SER A 10 7.54 -12.19 15.80
CA SER A 10 6.30 -11.61 16.30
C SER A 10 5.66 -12.35 17.50
N THR A 11 6.44 -13.00 18.37
CA THR A 11 5.91 -13.91 19.42
C THR A 11 5.75 -13.29 20.81
N HIS A 12 6.16 -12.03 21.02
CA HIS A 12 6.20 -11.44 22.37
C HIS A 12 4.94 -10.65 22.79
N ILE A 13 4.18 -10.06 21.86
CA ILE A 13 3.05 -9.17 22.18
C ILE A 13 1.82 -9.98 22.61
N GLY A 14 1.41 -10.99 21.84
CA GLY A 14 0.31 -11.89 22.20
C GLY A 14 0.55 -12.62 23.52
N LYS A 15 1.81 -12.97 23.83
CA LYS A 15 2.20 -13.53 25.12
C LYS A 15 2.09 -12.51 26.26
N LEU A 16 2.53 -11.26 26.08
CA LEU A 16 2.35 -10.19 27.08
C LEU A 16 0.87 -9.85 27.33
N ILE A 17 0.05 -9.85 26.28
CA ILE A 17 -1.41 -9.68 26.38
C ILE A 17 -2.01 -10.90 27.10
N LYS A 18 -1.61 -12.13 26.74
CA LYS A 18 -2.07 -13.38 27.37
C LYS A 18 -1.63 -13.55 28.83
N GLU A 19 -0.43 -13.08 29.18
CA GLU A 19 0.09 -13.07 30.55
C GLU A 19 -0.60 -12.02 31.41
N SER A 20 -0.93 -10.85 30.83
CA SER A 20 -1.83 -9.88 31.48
C SER A 20 -3.25 -10.46 31.63
N LEU A 21 -3.73 -11.25 30.65
CA LEU A 21 -5.03 -11.92 30.67
C LEU A 21 -5.13 -13.06 31.71
N ASN A 22 -4.03 -13.73 32.03
CA ASN A 22 -3.99 -14.87 32.96
C ASN A 22 -3.76 -14.47 34.42
N THR A 23 -3.53 -13.18 34.73
CA THR A 23 -3.64 -12.69 36.10
C THR A 23 -5.12 -12.49 36.43
N PRO A 24 -5.73 -13.32 37.31
CA PRO A 24 -7.16 -13.27 37.64
C PRO A 24 -7.59 -12.00 38.39
N GLU A 25 -6.69 -11.05 38.62
CA GLU A 25 -6.92 -9.84 39.43
C GLU A 25 -7.16 -8.56 38.61
N ILE A 26 -6.87 -8.51 37.31
CA ILE A 26 -7.23 -7.32 36.47
C ILE A 26 -8.75 -7.29 36.20
N LEU A 27 -9.41 -8.43 36.41
CA LEU A 27 -10.83 -8.64 36.19
C LEU A 27 -11.37 -9.38 37.43
N PRO A 28 -11.70 -8.71 38.54
CA PRO A 28 -12.04 -9.41 39.77
C PRO A 28 -13.35 -10.21 39.60
N GLN A 29 -13.25 -11.53 39.73
CA GLN A 29 -14.37 -12.36 40.13
C GLN A 29 -14.49 -12.37 41.66
N LEU A 30 -15.72 -12.10 42.10
CA LEU A 30 -16.39 -12.50 43.34
C LEU A 30 -15.56 -13.18 44.44
N GLU A 31 -15.54 -12.50 45.59
CA GLU A 31 -15.55 -13.04 46.96
C GLU A 31 -14.82 -14.37 47.20
N ARG A 32 -13.56 -14.32 47.66
CA ARG A 32 -13.02 -15.33 48.56
C ARG A 32 -12.20 -14.73 49.69
N LYS A 33 -12.45 -15.28 50.87
CA LYS A 33 -12.04 -14.87 52.21
C LYS A 33 -10.53 -14.73 52.38
N SER A 34 -10.16 -13.76 53.22
CA SER A 34 -8.83 -13.50 53.75
C SER A 34 -8.07 -14.77 54.15
N SER A 35 -6.82 -14.89 53.73
CA SER A 35 -5.83 -15.74 54.42
C SER A 35 -4.59 -14.92 54.78
N LEU A 36 -4.10 -15.19 55.99
CA LEU A 36 -3.18 -14.39 56.78
C LEU A 36 -1.83 -14.14 56.09
N HIS A 37 -1.43 -12.86 56.01
CA HIS A 37 -0.06 -12.47 55.70
C HIS A 37 0.87 -12.78 56.88
N LYS A 38 1.80 -13.72 56.68
CA LYS A 38 3.02 -13.81 57.49
C LYS A 38 4.02 -12.76 57.00
N HIS A 39 4.46 -11.91 57.91
CA HIS A 39 5.52 -10.92 57.71
C HIS A 39 6.82 -11.59 57.23
N PHE A 40 7.31 -11.18 56.07
CA PHE A 40 8.73 -11.27 55.73
C PHE A 40 9.34 -9.87 55.79
N LEU A 41 10.24 -9.68 56.77
CA LEU A 41 11.05 -8.50 56.97
C LEU A 41 12.27 -8.50 56.02
N ASN A 42 12.56 -7.31 55.51
CA ASN A 42 13.88 -6.83 55.03
C ASN A 42 14.55 -7.58 53.88
N ALA A 43 14.12 -7.27 52.66
CA ALA A 43 15.02 -7.14 51.52
C ALA A 43 14.97 -5.68 51.03
N LYS A 44 16.12 -5.03 50.79
CA LYS A 44 16.20 -3.71 50.16
C LYS A 44 15.40 -3.75 48.85
N ARG A 45 14.16 -3.28 48.85
CA ARG A 45 13.30 -3.21 47.65
C ARG A 45 13.97 -2.27 46.66
N THR A 46 14.63 -2.81 45.64
CA THR A 46 14.92 -2.06 44.41
C THR A 46 13.57 -1.65 43.83
N ASN A 47 13.17 -0.40 44.07
CA ASN A 47 11.93 0.16 43.53
C ASN A 47 11.99 -0.02 42.01
N SER A 48 11.10 -0.85 41.47
CA SER A 48 11.00 -1.01 40.03
C SER A 48 10.53 0.31 39.40
N ILE A 49 10.78 0.50 38.11
CA ILE A 49 10.48 1.77 37.42
C ILE A 49 9.01 2.18 37.55
N THR A 50 8.15 1.20 37.69
CA THR A 50 6.71 1.29 37.81
C THR A 50 6.28 1.61 39.25
N ASP A 51 7.10 1.29 40.26
CA ASP A 51 6.95 1.81 41.63
C ASP A 51 7.30 3.29 41.70
N LYS A 52 8.34 3.72 40.97
CA LYS A 52 8.71 5.14 40.88
C LYS A 52 7.56 5.99 40.33
N TRP A 53 6.91 5.53 39.25
CA TRP A 53 5.76 6.22 38.66
C TRP A 53 4.55 6.29 39.59
N LEU A 54 4.26 5.23 40.33
CA LEU A 54 3.18 5.23 41.31
C LEU A 54 3.49 6.13 42.51
N LYS A 55 4.74 6.15 42.98
CA LYS A 55 5.21 7.09 44.02
C LYS A 55 5.07 8.55 43.58
N ASP A 56 5.33 8.86 42.32
CA ASP A 56 5.13 10.20 41.77
C ASP A 56 3.66 10.64 41.80
N ALA A 57 2.72 9.69 41.71
CA ALA A 57 1.29 9.92 41.74
C ALA A 57 0.64 9.99 43.14
N LEU A 58 1.38 9.66 44.22
CA LEU A 58 0.92 9.75 45.61
C LEU A 58 0.72 11.20 46.08
N THR A 59 -0.19 11.41 47.03
CA THR A 59 -0.33 12.71 47.70
C THR A 59 0.84 12.98 48.65
N ARG A 60 1.08 14.27 49.00
CA ARG A 60 2.15 14.64 49.95
C ARG A 60 2.00 13.98 51.32
N LYS A 61 0.76 13.71 51.77
CA LYS A 61 0.49 13.01 53.05
C LYS A 61 0.79 11.51 52.94
N ASP A 62 0.43 10.88 51.82
CA ASP A 62 0.69 9.45 51.62
C ASP A 62 2.16 9.13 51.38
N LYS A 63 2.94 10.10 50.86
CA LYS A 63 4.41 10.00 50.76
C LYS A 63 5.12 9.99 52.12
N LEU A 64 4.47 10.47 53.19
CA LEU A 64 5.06 10.59 54.53
C LEU A 64 4.74 9.40 55.45
N HIS A 65 3.71 8.61 55.13
CA HIS A 65 3.25 7.44 55.92
C HIS A 65 3.25 6.16 55.07
N GLU A 66 4.36 5.89 54.38
CA GLU A 66 4.48 4.83 53.37
C GLU A 66 4.26 3.41 53.95
N ASP A 67 4.53 3.20 55.25
CA ASP A 67 4.47 1.90 55.92
C ASP A 67 3.11 1.55 56.57
N GLU A 68 2.14 2.48 56.60
CA GLU A 68 0.89 2.33 57.39
C GLU A 68 -0.40 2.39 56.55
N LEU A 69 -0.32 2.53 55.23
CA LEU A 69 -1.49 2.77 54.38
C LEU A 69 -2.26 1.49 54.03
N ARG A 70 -3.49 1.35 54.55
CA ARG A 70 -4.48 0.36 54.08
C ARG A 70 -5.18 0.73 52.75
N ASN A 71 -5.17 2.01 52.37
CA ASN A 71 -5.76 2.53 51.12
C ASN A 71 -4.82 3.56 50.51
N VAL A 72 -4.52 3.46 49.21
CA VAL A 72 -3.57 4.34 48.53
C VAL A 72 -4.33 5.43 47.76
N ASN A 73 -4.07 6.71 48.01
CA ASN A 73 -4.67 7.79 47.22
C ASN A 73 -3.74 8.18 46.05
N LEU A 74 -4.22 8.00 44.82
CA LEU A 74 -3.46 8.33 43.61
C LEU A 74 -4.14 9.44 42.81
N ARG A 75 -3.33 10.37 42.31
CA ARG A 75 -3.79 11.38 41.36
C ARG A 75 -3.98 10.75 39.97
N LEU A 76 -5.23 10.70 39.50
CA LEU A 76 -5.60 10.10 38.21
C LEU A 76 -4.78 10.69 37.05
N THR A 77 -4.59 12.01 37.06
CA THR A 77 -3.93 12.73 35.96
C THR A 77 -2.47 12.38 35.80
N VAL A 78 -1.74 12.12 36.88
CA VAL A 78 -0.32 11.75 36.83
C VAL A 78 -0.18 10.36 36.22
N VAL A 79 -1.05 9.43 36.61
CA VAL A 79 -1.07 8.06 36.09
C VAL A 79 -1.45 8.03 34.61
N LEU A 80 -2.53 8.71 34.21
CA LEU A 80 -2.94 8.80 32.81
C LEU A 80 -1.88 9.46 31.93
N THR A 81 -1.23 10.53 32.40
CA THR A 81 -0.15 11.18 31.65
C THR A 81 1.03 10.22 31.46
N THR A 82 1.32 9.38 32.45
CA THR A 82 2.37 8.37 32.36
C THR A 82 2.00 7.27 31.35
N LEU A 83 0.77 6.76 31.38
CA LEU A 83 0.27 5.79 30.40
C LEU A 83 0.29 6.35 28.97
N GLN A 84 -0.14 7.61 28.79
CA GLN A 84 -0.08 8.30 27.51
C GLN A 84 1.36 8.43 27.00
N LYS A 85 2.31 8.82 27.86
CA LYS A 85 3.74 8.85 27.51
C LYS A 85 4.27 7.48 27.10
N LEU A 86 3.86 6.41 27.78
CA LEU A 86 4.27 5.05 27.44
C LEU A 86 3.65 4.58 26.10
N ARG A 87 2.43 4.99 25.80
CA ARG A 87 1.80 4.76 24.49
C ARG A 87 2.52 5.52 23.38
N THR A 88 2.77 6.81 23.55
CA THR A 88 3.44 7.64 22.53
C THR A 88 4.89 7.24 22.29
N THR A 89 5.63 6.85 23.34
CA THR A 89 7.00 6.31 23.23
C THR A 89 7.06 4.82 22.87
N TYR A 90 5.90 4.20 22.63
CA TYR A 90 5.73 2.80 22.27
C TYR A 90 6.45 1.80 23.20
N LYS A 91 6.06 1.78 24.47
CA LYS A 91 6.56 0.84 25.49
C LYS A 91 5.44 -0.06 26.04
N PRO A 92 4.89 -0.99 25.22
CA PRO A 92 3.72 -1.79 25.59
C PRO A 92 3.91 -2.65 26.85
N ALA A 93 5.07 -3.28 27.03
CA ALA A 93 5.34 -4.10 28.22
C ALA A 93 5.27 -3.26 29.51
N SER A 94 5.89 -2.08 29.53
CA SER A 94 5.86 -1.17 30.68
C SER A 94 4.47 -0.56 30.90
N TYR A 95 3.72 -0.31 29.82
CA TYR A 95 2.34 0.17 29.87
C TYR A 95 1.44 -0.85 30.59
N PHE A 96 1.44 -2.11 30.13
CA PHE A 96 0.61 -3.15 30.74
C PHE A 96 1.08 -3.52 32.14
N ALA A 97 2.40 -3.51 32.41
CA ALA A 97 2.90 -3.71 33.77
C ALA A 97 2.38 -2.65 34.77
N LEU A 98 2.30 -1.39 34.35
CA LEU A 98 1.72 -0.32 35.17
C LEU A 98 0.21 -0.50 35.34
N LEU A 99 -0.51 -0.81 34.25
CA LEU A 99 -1.95 -1.05 34.30
C LEU A 99 -2.32 -2.22 35.22
N ASN A 100 -1.56 -3.32 35.15
CA ASN A 100 -1.79 -4.51 35.98
C ASN A 100 -1.63 -4.16 37.46
N ARG A 101 -0.57 -3.43 37.84
CA ARG A 101 -0.36 -3.00 39.23
C ARG A 101 -1.43 -2.07 39.78
N ILE A 102 -2.00 -1.25 38.91
CA ILE A 102 -3.12 -0.37 39.28
C ILE A 102 -4.40 -1.21 39.47
N GLY A 103 -4.62 -2.21 38.61
CA GLY A 103 -5.79 -3.08 38.64
C GLY A 103 -5.88 -3.97 39.89
N THR A 104 -4.74 -4.32 40.50
CA THR A 104 -4.68 -5.21 41.68
C THR A 104 -4.71 -4.48 43.03
N GLY A 105 -4.81 -3.14 43.06
CA GLY A 105 -4.68 -2.33 44.28
C GLY A 105 -5.99 -1.69 44.79
N HIS A 106 -6.13 -1.55 46.12
CA HIS A 106 -7.18 -0.73 46.73
C HIS A 106 -6.84 0.77 46.64
N ILE A 107 -7.18 1.37 45.50
CA ILE A 107 -6.83 2.76 45.16
C ILE A 107 -8.04 3.68 45.30
N LYS A 108 -7.85 4.81 45.99
CA LYS A 108 -8.75 5.97 45.95
C LYS A 108 -8.26 6.96 44.92
N TRP A 109 -9.09 7.27 43.93
CA TRP A 109 -8.74 8.15 42.82
C TRP A 109 -9.03 9.61 43.14
N LEU A 110 -8.03 10.48 42.94
CA LEU A 110 -8.15 11.91 43.13
C LEU A 110 -8.06 12.65 41.79
N ASN A 111 -8.89 13.67 41.61
CA ASN A 111 -8.85 14.57 40.45
C ASN A 111 -7.70 15.62 40.59
N LYS A 112 -7.62 16.56 39.64
CA LYS A 112 -6.60 17.63 39.65
C LYS A 112 -6.68 18.54 40.89
N SER A 113 -7.88 18.79 41.41
CA SER A 113 -8.10 19.61 42.62
C SER A 113 -7.94 18.82 43.92
N GLY A 114 -7.62 17.51 43.84
CA GLY A 114 -7.45 16.65 45.01
C GLY A 114 -8.75 16.12 45.61
N GLN A 115 -9.89 16.34 44.95
CA GLN A 115 -11.17 15.75 45.34
C GLN A 115 -11.26 14.30 44.86
N GLN A 116 -11.95 13.47 45.63
CA GLN A 116 -12.19 12.09 45.27
C GLN A 116 -13.08 12.01 44.03
N ILE A 117 -12.68 11.17 43.09
CA ILE A 117 -13.50 10.82 41.93
C ILE A 117 -14.46 9.72 42.38
N ASP A 118 -15.75 9.93 42.16
CA ASP A 118 -16.75 8.90 42.37
C ASP A 118 -16.51 7.75 41.41
N THR A 119 -15.86 6.70 41.89
CA THR A 119 -15.74 5.43 41.17
C THR A 119 -16.85 4.50 41.63
N PRO A 120 -17.54 3.81 40.70
CA PRO A 120 -18.56 2.84 41.09
C PRO A 120 -17.94 1.65 41.81
N ILE A 121 -18.19 1.59 43.12
CA ILE A 121 -17.67 0.60 44.07
C ILE A 121 -16.14 0.66 44.20
N TYR A 122 -15.65 0.52 45.43
CA TYR A 122 -14.21 0.50 45.75
C TYR A 122 -13.46 -0.54 44.89
N GLY A 123 -12.40 -0.11 44.21
CA GLY A 123 -11.51 -0.99 43.41
C GLY A 123 -11.73 -0.99 41.89
N ARG A 124 -12.71 -0.25 41.35
CA ARG A 124 -12.90 -0.16 39.88
C ARG A 124 -12.17 1.05 39.28
N LEU A 125 -11.61 0.86 38.08
CA LEU A 125 -10.89 1.89 37.32
C LEU A 125 -11.86 3.01 36.84
N PRO A 126 -11.48 4.29 36.93
CA PRO A 126 -12.17 5.40 36.27
C PRO A 126 -12.31 5.19 34.75
N LEU A 127 -13.34 5.79 34.16
CA LEU A 127 -13.68 5.63 32.73
C LEU A 127 -12.56 6.10 31.79
N GLU A 128 -11.77 7.08 32.21
CA GLU A 128 -10.65 7.60 31.45
C GLU A 128 -9.59 6.52 31.15
N PHE A 129 -9.47 5.49 32.01
CA PHE A 129 -8.60 4.35 31.73
C PHE A 129 -9.13 3.49 30.58
N TYR A 130 -10.45 3.34 30.44
CA TYR A 130 -11.04 2.60 29.30
C TYR A 130 -10.75 3.31 27.98
N HIS A 131 -10.83 4.65 27.97
CA HIS A 131 -10.48 5.46 26.81
C HIS A 131 -8.99 5.37 26.45
N GLU A 132 -8.10 5.45 27.45
CA GLU A 132 -6.65 5.33 27.20
C GLU A 132 -6.26 3.91 26.78
N LEU A 133 -6.90 2.89 27.35
CA LEU A 133 -6.69 1.49 26.98
C LEU A 133 -7.13 1.23 25.54
N SER A 134 -8.29 1.73 25.11
CA SER A 134 -8.73 1.58 23.71
C SER A 134 -7.77 2.27 22.73
N ASN A 135 -7.22 3.44 23.08
CA ASN A 135 -6.19 4.11 22.30
C ASN A 135 -4.90 3.29 22.18
N MET A 136 -4.47 2.63 23.28
CA MET A 136 -3.29 1.77 23.28
C MET A 136 -3.50 0.53 22.40
N LEU A 137 -4.63 -0.16 22.56
CA LEU A 137 -4.96 -1.33 21.75
C LEU A 137 -5.07 -0.98 20.26
N TYR A 138 -5.70 0.13 19.93
CA TYR A 138 -5.74 0.63 18.56
C TYR A 138 -4.34 0.92 18.02
N SER A 139 -3.46 1.57 18.82
CA SER A 139 -2.06 1.82 18.43
C SER A 139 -1.27 0.52 18.18
N ILE A 140 -1.49 -0.52 18.98
CA ILE A 140 -0.90 -1.85 18.76
C ILE A 140 -1.40 -2.43 17.42
N SER A 141 -2.70 -2.30 17.14
CA SER A 141 -3.33 -2.83 15.92
C SER A 141 -2.83 -2.19 14.62
N LEU A 142 -2.22 -1.00 14.68
CA LEU A 142 -1.67 -0.33 13.51
C LEU A 142 -0.35 -0.97 13.03
N ARG A 143 0.27 -1.83 13.84
CA ARG A 143 1.49 -2.55 13.45
C ARG A 143 1.15 -3.94 12.94
N ARG A 144 2.00 -4.49 12.05
CA ARG A 144 1.90 -5.87 11.55
C ARG A 144 2.11 -6.87 12.69
N ALA A 145 1.07 -7.13 13.48
CA ALA A 145 1.07 -8.09 14.58
C ALA A 145 0.04 -9.20 14.29
N ASN A 146 0.41 -10.44 14.57
CA ASN A 146 -0.38 -11.64 14.28
C ASN A 146 -1.55 -11.88 15.26
N ASP A 147 -1.82 -10.95 16.19
CA ASP A 147 -2.75 -11.15 17.31
C ASP A 147 -4.15 -10.50 17.11
N LYS A 148 -4.59 -10.31 15.86
CA LYS A 148 -5.85 -9.63 15.49
C LYS A 148 -7.08 -10.16 16.24
N ILE A 149 -7.21 -11.49 16.36
CA ILE A 149 -8.34 -12.15 17.04
C ILE A 149 -8.32 -11.88 18.55
N ALA A 150 -7.14 -11.91 19.18
CA ALA A 150 -7.02 -11.65 20.61
C ALA A 150 -7.39 -10.19 20.94
N LEU A 151 -6.98 -9.25 20.09
CA LEU A 151 -7.37 -7.84 20.21
C LEU A 151 -8.87 -7.64 20.07
N ALA A 152 -9.53 -8.32 19.12
CA ALA A 152 -10.99 -8.26 18.95
C ALA A 152 -11.75 -8.83 20.15
N LYS A 153 -11.33 -9.97 20.70
CA LYS A 153 -11.92 -10.52 21.94
C LYS A 153 -11.76 -9.55 23.11
N PHE A 154 -10.57 -8.96 23.25
CA PHE A 154 -10.31 -7.99 24.30
C PHE A 154 -11.16 -6.73 24.15
N SER A 155 -11.31 -6.20 22.93
CA SER A 155 -12.10 -5.00 22.68
C SER A 155 -13.59 -5.22 22.97
N LEU A 156 -14.12 -6.41 22.66
CA LEU A 156 -15.49 -6.79 23.02
C LEU A 156 -15.70 -6.84 24.54
N GLN A 157 -14.78 -7.48 25.28
CA GLN A 157 -14.84 -7.52 26.75
C GLN A 157 -14.71 -6.13 27.38
N LEU A 158 -13.86 -5.28 26.80
CA LEU A 158 -13.69 -3.89 27.24
C LEU A 158 -14.97 -3.08 27.03
N LEU A 159 -15.62 -3.27 25.88
CA LEU A 159 -16.86 -2.61 25.50
C LEU A 159 -18.04 -3.06 26.38
N ASP A 160 -18.21 -4.36 26.58
CA ASP A 160 -19.25 -4.93 27.45
C ASP A 160 -19.16 -4.38 28.88
N ARG A 161 -17.95 -4.33 29.46
CA ARG A 161 -17.72 -3.74 30.78
C ARG A 161 -17.99 -2.24 30.84
N TYR A 162 -17.61 -1.51 29.78
CA TYR A 162 -17.90 -0.09 29.68
C TYR A 162 -19.41 0.17 29.71
N TYR A 163 -20.21 -0.68 29.05
CA TYR A 163 -21.67 -0.63 29.10
C TYR A 163 -22.25 -1.07 30.43
N TYR A 164 -21.70 -2.11 31.07
CA TYR A 164 -22.10 -2.48 32.42
C TYR A 164 -21.94 -1.30 33.40
N LEU A 165 -20.84 -0.54 33.29
CA LEU A 165 -20.61 0.65 34.11
C LEU A 165 -21.65 1.73 33.79
N LYS A 166 -21.93 2.00 32.51
CA LYS A 166 -22.98 2.94 32.08
C LYS A 166 -24.33 2.66 32.75
N THR A 167 -24.75 1.39 32.80
CA THR A 167 -26.08 1.00 33.29
C THR A 167 -26.19 0.95 34.82
N ASN A 168 -25.13 0.51 35.51
CA ASN A 168 -25.21 0.18 36.95
C ASN A 168 -24.56 1.18 37.91
N SER A 169 -23.84 2.20 37.40
CA SER A 169 -22.92 3.00 38.22
C SER A 169 -23.31 4.46 38.40
N PHE A 170 -24.06 5.03 37.47
CA PHE A 170 -24.38 6.46 37.47
C PHE A 170 -25.85 6.68 37.82
N THR A 171 -26.17 6.66 39.11
CA THR A 171 -27.50 7.00 39.65
C THR A 171 -27.75 8.52 39.73
N GLY A 172 -26.86 9.34 39.17
CA GLY A 172 -26.93 10.80 39.19
C GLY A 172 -27.65 11.43 37.98
N LYS A 173 -28.24 12.61 38.18
CA LYS A 173 -29.06 13.39 37.22
C LYS A 173 -28.42 13.74 35.85
N LYS A 174 -27.16 13.39 35.58
CA LYS A 174 -26.51 13.59 34.28
C LYS A 174 -26.50 12.28 33.48
N LYS A 175 -27.21 12.26 32.35
CA LYS A 175 -27.16 11.13 31.40
C LYS A 175 -25.71 10.90 30.95
N PHE A 176 -25.20 9.71 31.20
CA PHE A 176 -23.90 9.27 30.72
C PHE A 176 -23.88 9.20 29.18
N GLN A 177 -23.00 9.94 28.53
CA GLN A 177 -22.84 9.93 27.07
C GLN A 177 -21.59 9.14 26.70
N SER A 178 -21.74 8.11 25.86
CA SER A 178 -20.63 7.28 25.39
C SER A 178 -19.66 8.08 24.52
N ASN A 179 -18.36 7.89 24.72
CA ASN A 179 -17.33 8.56 23.94
C ASN A 179 -17.22 7.95 22.51
N PRO A 180 -17.50 8.70 21.43
CA PRO A 180 -17.47 8.18 20.06
C PRO A 180 -16.12 7.59 19.64
N LYS A 181 -15.00 8.20 20.08
CA LYS A 181 -13.65 7.71 19.79
C LYS A 181 -13.35 6.37 20.45
N PHE A 182 -13.84 6.17 21.67
CA PHE A 182 -13.73 4.88 22.35
C PHE A 182 -14.48 3.79 21.58
N LEU A 183 -15.74 4.06 21.21
CA LEU A 183 -16.57 3.12 20.47
C LEU A 183 -15.96 2.78 19.10
N ARG A 184 -15.51 3.80 18.35
CA ARG A 184 -14.81 3.63 17.07
C ARG A 184 -13.55 2.77 17.21
N ASN A 185 -12.72 2.99 18.22
CA ASN A 185 -11.52 2.17 18.43
C ASN A 185 -11.88 0.70 18.71
N CYS A 186 -12.89 0.44 19.54
CA CYS A 186 -13.35 -0.92 19.81
C CYS A 186 -13.95 -1.59 18.56
N GLY A 187 -14.76 -0.85 17.79
CA GLY A 187 -15.33 -1.32 16.52
C GLY A 187 -14.25 -1.69 15.50
N LEU A 188 -13.25 -0.85 15.32
CA LEU A 188 -12.18 -1.11 14.36
C LEU A 188 -11.24 -2.26 14.76
N LEU A 189 -11.06 -2.51 16.05
CA LEU A 189 -10.34 -3.70 16.51
C LEU A 189 -11.10 -4.98 16.18
N ALA A 190 -12.43 -4.98 16.27
CA ALA A 190 -13.26 -6.08 15.82
C ALA A 190 -13.18 -6.24 14.30
N VAL A 191 -13.30 -5.14 13.54
CA VAL A 191 -13.17 -5.12 12.07
C VAL A 191 -11.84 -5.71 11.61
N LYS A 192 -10.71 -5.34 12.24
CA LYS A 192 -9.37 -5.86 11.91
C LYS A 192 -9.18 -7.35 12.13
N SER A 193 -10.11 -8.02 12.80
CA SER A 193 -10.11 -9.49 12.87
C SER A 193 -10.58 -10.15 11.57
N GLU A 194 -11.17 -9.38 10.65
CA GLU A 194 -11.75 -9.85 9.38
C GLU A 194 -12.81 -10.96 9.56
N SER A 195 -13.33 -11.10 10.79
CA SER A 195 -14.31 -12.12 11.15
C SER A 195 -15.68 -11.48 11.37
N ILE A 196 -16.64 -11.93 10.58
CA ILE A 196 -18.03 -11.49 10.67
C ILE A 196 -18.68 -11.82 12.02
N TYR A 197 -18.17 -12.85 12.71
CA TYR A 197 -18.63 -13.20 14.06
C TYR A 197 -18.34 -12.07 15.06
N TYR A 198 -17.11 -11.54 15.09
CA TYR A 198 -16.75 -10.45 16.01
C TYR A 198 -17.39 -9.12 15.61
N LEU A 199 -17.59 -8.89 14.31
CA LEU A 199 -18.38 -7.75 13.83
C LEU A 199 -19.81 -7.81 14.37
N LYS A 200 -20.52 -8.93 14.18
CA LYS A 200 -21.90 -9.09 14.65
C LYS A 200 -22.01 -8.95 16.17
N ALA A 201 -21.12 -9.60 16.94
CA ALA A 201 -21.10 -9.48 18.39
C ALA A 201 -20.92 -8.02 18.86
N MET A 202 -20.08 -7.24 18.17
CA MET A 202 -19.91 -5.82 18.46
C MET A 202 -21.16 -5.00 18.11
N GLN A 203 -21.79 -5.27 16.96
CA GLN A 203 -23.02 -4.58 16.54
C GLN A 203 -24.21 -4.89 17.46
N GLU A 204 -24.28 -6.11 17.99
CA GLU A 204 -25.27 -6.49 19.02
C GLU A 204 -25.10 -5.65 20.29
N LEU A 205 -23.87 -5.50 20.79
CA LEU A 205 -23.57 -4.64 21.94
C LEU A 205 -23.94 -3.17 21.67
N PHE A 206 -23.69 -2.64 20.48
CA PHE A 206 -24.11 -1.28 20.10
C PHE A 206 -25.63 -1.14 20.11
N ARG A 207 -26.36 -2.11 19.54
CA ARG A 207 -27.83 -2.12 19.48
C ARG A 207 -28.45 -2.18 20.87
N GLU A 208 -27.98 -3.09 21.73
CA GLU A 208 -28.47 -3.24 23.11
C GLU A 208 -28.29 -1.97 23.94
N ASN A 209 -27.26 -1.18 23.63
CA ASN A 209 -26.92 0.04 24.35
C ASN A 209 -27.38 1.33 23.66
N ALA A 210 -28.22 1.19 22.62
CA ALA A 210 -28.78 2.26 21.81
C ALA A 210 -27.71 3.24 21.29
N GLU A 211 -26.56 2.73 20.85
CA GLU A 211 -25.61 3.55 20.10
C GLU A 211 -26.15 3.77 18.68
N GLY A 212 -25.92 4.99 18.15
CA GLY A 212 -26.58 5.47 16.95
C GLY A 212 -26.35 4.58 15.71
N PRO A 213 -27.32 4.49 14.79
CA PRO A 213 -27.25 3.62 13.61
C PRO A 213 -26.06 3.94 12.70
N LEU A 214 -25.65 5.21 12.62
CA LEU A 214 -24.50 5.65 11.85
C LEU A 214 -23.20 4.95 12.26
N LEU A 215 -22.96 4.79 13.57
CA LEU A 215 -21.75 4.12 14.08
C LEU A 215 -21.69 2.66 13.63
N THR A 216 -22.83 1.96 13.66
CA THR A 216 -22.97 0.58 13.21
C THR A 216 -22.66 0.47 11.72
N SER A 217 -23.25 1.35 10.91
CA SER A 217 -23.04 1.38 9.45
C SER A 217 -21.61 1.74 9.08
N LEU A 218 -21.00 2.74 9.73
CA LEU A 218 -19.59 3.11 9.48
C LEU A 218 -18.61 2.01 9.90
N THR A 219 -18.92 1.25 10.95
CA THR A 219 -18.09 0.10 11.34
C THR A 219 -18.25 -1.06 10.35
N GLN A 220 -19.44 -1.24 9.79
CA GLN A 220 -19.69 -2.21 8.72
C GLN A 220 -19.00 -1.80 7.41
N LEU A 221 -19.01 -0.52 7.06
CA LEU A 221 -18.25 0.03 5.94
C LEU A 221 -16.75 -0.29 6.10
N ALA A 222 -16.20 0.00 7.29
CA ALA A 222 -14.79 -0.30 7.57
C ALA A 222 -14.47 -1.80 7.41
N PHE A 223 -15.40 -2.69 7.77
CA PHE A 223 -15.26 -4.13 7.54
C PHE A 223 -15.18 -4.48 6.06
N TYR A 224 -16.07 -3.94 5.23
CA TYR A 224 -16.06 -4.21 3.79
C TYR A 224 -14.80 -3.65 3.11
N VAL A 225 -14.30 -2.50 3.57
CA VAL A 225 -13.02 -1.95 3.09
C VAL A 225 -11.84 -2.85 3.46
N GLU A 226 -11.72 -3.29 4.72
CA GLU A 226 -10.60 -4.17 5.15
C GLU A 226 -10.65 -5.57 4.53
N THR A 227 -11.84 -6.04 4.12
CA THR A 227 -12.03 -7.34 3.47
C THR A 227 -12.16 -7.26 1.95
N HIS A 228 -11.93 -6.08 1.36
CA HIS A 228 -11.97 -5.84 -0.09
C HIS A 228 -13.29 -6.22 -0.79
N GLN A 229 -14.43 -6.09 -0.10
CA GLN A 229 -15.76 -6.41 -0.64
C GLN A 229 -16.40 -5.19 -1.32
N TRP A 230 -15.91 -4.81 -2.51
CA TRP A 230 -16.24 -3.52 -3.13
C TRP A 230 -17.73 -3.28 -3.42
N THR A 231 -18.47 -4.31 -3.85
CA THR A 231 -19.92 -4.21 -4.11
C THR A 231 -20.66 -3.77 -2.85
N ASN A 232 -20.27 -4.35 -1.71
CA ASN A 232 -20.87 -4.06 -0.42
C ASN A 232 -20.41 -2.70 0.13
N VAL A 233 -19.23 -2.22 -0.27
CA VAL A 233 -18.76 -0.85 0.06
C VAL A 233 -19.71 0.17 -0.54
N LEU A 234 -20.07 0.05 -1.82
CA LEU A 234 -20.96 0.99 -2.50
C LEU A 234 -22.31 1.12 -1.77
N ASP A 235 -23.02 0.00 -1.60
CA ASP A 235 -24.33 -0.04 -0.94
C ASP A 235 -24.25 0.53 0.49
N CYS A 236 -23.18 0.18 1.22
CA CYS A 236 -23.00 0.61 2.60
C CYS A 236 -22.73 2.12 2.69
N VAL A 237 -21.90 2.69 1.79
CA VAL A 237 -21.64 4.14 1.75
C VAL A 237 -22.91 4.91 1.42
N TYR A 238 -23.69 4.45 0.44
CA TYR A 238 -24.99 5.06 0.14
C TYR A 238 -25.90 5.06 1.36
N SER A 239 -26.05 3.92 2.03
CA SER A 239 -26.90 3.81 3.21
C SER A 239 -26.48 4.70 4.38
N CYS A 240 -25.18 5.00 4.53
CA CYS A 240 -24.67 5.76 5.68
C CYS A 240 -24.38 7.23 5.40
N ILE A 241 -24.24 7.62 4.12
CA ILE A 241 -23.92 8.99 3.70
C ILE A 241 -25.04 9.63 2.89
N VAL A 242 -25.59 8.92 1.89
CA VAL A 242 -26.51 9.48 0.89
C VAL A 242 -27.97 9.29 1.31
N ASP A 243 -28.34 8.10 1.76
CA ASP A 243 -29.73 7.76 2.13
C ASP A 243 -29.97 7.87 3.64
N PHE A 244 -28.97 8.31 4.39
CA PHE A 244 -29.07 8.44 5.83
C PHE A 244 -29.97 9.63 6.19
N ASP A 245 -31.19 9.34 6.66
CA ASP A 245 -32.14 10.35 7.15
C ASP A 245 -31.63 11.00 8.45
N SER A 246 -30.80 12.04 8.32
CA SER A 246 -30.34 12.87 9.44
C SER A 246 -31.36 13.95 9.87
N VAL A 247 -32.49 14.05 9.16
CA VAL A 247 -33.27 15.29 9.06
C VAL A 247 -33.91 15.73 10.39
N ILE A 248 -34.01 14.91 11.44
CA ILE A 248 -34.62 15.36 12.71
C ILE A 248 -34.02 14.65 13.93
N SER A 249 -32.96 15.18 14.56
CA SER A 249 -32.70 14.89 15.99
C SER A 249 -31.59 15.73 16.62
N LYS A 250 -31.68 15.85 17.95
CA LYS A 250 -30.70 16.41 18.90
C LYS A 250 -29.30 15.73 18.88
N THR A 251 -28.97 14.93 17.86
CA THR A 251 -27.74 14.12 17.75
C THR A 251 -26.86 14.47 16.56
N HIS A 252 -27.28 15.37 15.67
CA HIS A 252 -26.56 15.74 14.44
C HIS A 252 -25.07 16.03 14.66
N ASP A 253 -24.72 16.84 15.67
CA ASP A 253 -23.32 17.17 16.00
C ASP A 253 -22.50 15.92 16.42
N ARG A 254 -23.13 14.96 17.10
CA ARG A 254 -22.49 13.70 17.50
C ARG A 254 -22.30 12.79 16.29
N ASP A 255 -23.23 12.81 15.35
CA ASP A 255 -23.20 12.03 14.13
C ASP A 255 -22.07 12.54 13.20
N ILE A 256 -21.92 13.87 13.05
CA ILE A 256 -20.78 14.49 12.37
C ILE A 256 -19.45 14.07 13.02
N GLN A 257 -19.31 14.21 14.35
CA GLN A 257 -18.10 13.77 15.05
C GLN A 257 -17.80 12.29 14.84
N THR A 258 -18.84 11.46 14.74
CA THR A 258 -18.67 10.02 14.49
C THR A 258 -18.18 9.79 13.06
N LEU A 259 -18.74 10.49 12.08
CA LEU A 259 -18.33 10.43 10.69
C LEU A 259 -16.86 10.87 10.50
N GLU A 260 -16.44 11.97 11.14
CA GLU A 260 -15.06 12.44 11.13
C GLU A 260 -14.06 11.40 11.66
N LEU A 261 -14.43 10.64 12.70
CA LEU A 261 -13.58 9.57 13.24
C LEU A 261 -13.37 8.38 12.27
N PHE A 262 -14.20 8.29 11.22
CA PHE A 262 -14.12 7.30 10.16
C PHE A 262 -13.63 7.89 8.82
N SER A 263 -13.14 9.14 8.79
CA SER A 263 -12.64 9.82 7.58
C SER A 263 -11.72 8.94 6.72
N SER A 264 -10.72 8.31 7.35
CA SER A 264 -9.77 7.42 6.67
C SER A 264 -10.43 6.23 5.94
N TYR A 265 -11.56 5.72 6.43
CA TYR A 265 -12.31 4.65 5.76
C TYR A 265 -13.22 5.18 4.67
N LEU A 266 -13.75 6.40 4.82
CA LEU A 266 -14.48 7.09 3.76
C LEU A 266 -13.57 7.38 2.57
N VAL A 267 -12.38 7.93 2.82
CA VAL A 267 -11.37 8.20 1.78
C VAL A 267 -10.99 6.90 1.06
N LYS A 268 -10.64 5.83 1.79
CA LYS A 268 -10.38 4.51 1.20
C LYS A 268 -11.56 3.96 0.37
N SER A 269 -12.79 4.24 0.78
CA SER A 269 -13.98 3.84 0.03
C SER A 269 -14.06 4.60 -1.29
N LEU A 270 -13.82 5.92 -1.27
CA LEU A 270 -13.76 6.74 -2.47
C LEU A 270 -12.64 6.30 -3.41
N GLU A 271 -11.44 6.05 -2.88
CA GLU A 271 -10.30 5.53 -3.65
C GLU A 271 -10.67 4.22 -4.35
N LEU A 272 -11.30 3.30 -3.62
CA LEU A 272 -11.75 2.02 -4.16
C LEU A 272 -12.79 2.24 -5.28
N LEU A 273 -13.79 3.10 -5.08
CA LEU A 273 -14.81 3.37 -6.10
C LEU A 273 -14.24 4.08 -7.35
N ILE A 274 -13.28 5.00 -7.18
CA ILE A 274 -12.56 5.66 -8.29
C ILE A 274 -11.83 4.61 -9.14
N THR A 275 -11.17 3.64 -8.51
CA THR A 275 -10.46 2.58 -9.24
C THR A 275 -11.40 1.67 -10.03
N GLN A 276 -12.70 1.63 -9.70
CA GLN A 276 -13.74 0.88 -10.40
C GLN A 276 -14.51 1.71 -11.44
N ASP A 277 -14.07 2.94 -11.77
CA ASP A 277 -14.74 3.86 -12.71
C ASP A 277 -16.19 4.22 -12.32
N MET A 278 -16.52 4.17 -11.01
CA MET A 278 -17.84 4.54 -10.47
C MET A 278 -17.96 6.05 -10.26
N GLU A 279 -17.76 6.80 -11.35
CA GLU A 279 -17.55 8.24 -11.34
C GLU A 279 -18.78 9.02 -10.84
N ASN A 280 -19.97 8.61 -11.28
CA ASN A 280 -21.22 9.27 -10.93
C ASN A 280 -21.58 9.05 -9.45
N GLU A 281 -21.35 7.84 -8.96
CA GLU A 281 -21.61 7.44 -7.60
C GLU A 281 -20.71 8.21 -6.62
N VAL A 282 -19.41 8.31 -6.95
CA VAL A 282 -18.47 9.11 -6.15
C VAL A 282 -18.87 10.58 -6.12
N CYS A 283 -19.28 11.18 -7.24
CA CYS A 283 -19.76 12.56 -7.26
C CYS A 283 -20.98 12.78 -6.33
N GLN A 284 -21.93 11.84 -6.30
CA GLN A 284 -23.09 11.90 -5.41
C GLN A 284 -22.69 11.79 -3.94
N ILE A 285 -21.75 10.89 -3.61
CA ILE A 285 -21.22 10.71 -2.26
C ILE A 285 -20.50 11.99 -1.80
N LEU A 286 -19.61 12.55 -2.63
CA LEU A 286 -18.89 13.79 -2.34
C LEU A 286 -19.82 14.98 -2.11
N THR A 287 -20.82 15.13 -2.98
CA THR A 287 -21.84 16.18 -2.84
C THR A 287 -22.62 16.03 -1.53
N SER A 288 -22.96 14.79 -1.14
CA SER A 288 -23.64 14.51 0.12
C SER A 288 -22.75 14.80 1.34
N LEU A 289 -21.47 14.39 1.30
CA LEU A 289 -20.48 14.69 2.34
C LEU A 289 -20.33 16.20 2.56
N SER A 290 -20.25 16.98 1.47
CA SER A 290 -20.14 18.43 1.55
C SER A 290 -21.43 19.09 2.03
N SER A 291 -22.54 18.89 1.31
CA SER A 291 -23.78 19.65 1.52
C SER A 291 -24.59 19.22 2.74
N ARG A 292 -24.57 17.92 3.10
CA ARG A 292 -25.38 17.38 4.20
C ARG A 292 -24.59 17.20 5.48
N TRP A 293 -23.34 16.75 5.37
CA TRP A 293 -22.52 16.43 6.54
C TRP A 293 -21.53 17.54 6.92
N ASN A 294 -21.37 18.57 6.07
CA ASN A 294 -20.35 19.60 6.22
C ASN A 294 -18.94 18.99 6.45
N PHE A 295 -18.66 17.87 5.80
CA PHE A 295 -17.39 17.16 5.93
C PHE A 295 -16.31 17.87 5.12
N HIS A 296 -15.12 17.99 5.71
CA HIS A 296 -13.96 18.61 5.06
C HIS A 296 -12.80 17.62 5.00
N PHE A 297 -12.31 17.40 3.79
CA PHE A 297 -11.09 16.63 3.56
C PHE A 297 -9.88 17.45 4.01
N ASP A 298 -8.86 16.78 4.55
CA ASP A 298 -7.57 17.43 4.75
C ASP A 298 -6.82 17.56 3.42
N GLU A 299 -5.81 18.44 3.38
CA GLU A 299 -5.07 18.76 2.16
C GLU A 299 -4.39 17.52 1.55
N HIS A 300 -3.92 16.60 2.39
CA HIS A 300 -3.26 15.38 1.96
C HIS A 300 -4.24 14.41 1.29
N ASP A 301 -5.39 14.15 1.91
CA ASP A 301 -6.42 13.27 1.39
C ASP A 301 -7.05 13.86 0.12
N SER A 302 -7.29 15.18 0.06
CA SER A 302 -7.71 15.86 -1.17
C SER A 302 -6.70 15.72 -2.29
N SER A 303 -5.40 15.95 -2.02
CA SER A 303 -4.35 15.80 -3.03
C SER A 303 -4.25 14.37 -3.56
N ASN A 304 -4.37 13.36 -2.67
CA ASN A 304 -4.31 11.96 -3.07
C ASN A 304 -5.51 11.56 -3.92
N LEU A 305 -6.73 11.99 -3.55
CA LEU A 305 -7.93 11.74 -4.34
C LEU A 305 -7.85 12.42 -5.71
N LEU A 306 -7.38 13.67 -5.77
CA LEU A 306 -7.18 14.37 -7.05
C LEU A 306 -6.18 13.64 -7.94
N GLN A 307 -5.02 13.26 -7.40
CA GLN A 307 -4.02 12.50 -8.14
C GLN A 307 -4.57 11.14 -8.62
N LEU A 308 -5.36 10.46 -7.79
CA LEU A 308 -5.99 9.21 -8.18
C LEU A 308 -7.03 9.43 -9.29
N CYS A 309 -7.87 10.46 -9.18
CA CYS A 309 -8.81 10.82 -10.24
C CYS A 309 -8.09 11.21 -11.54
N GLU A 310 -6.98 11.93 -11.45
CA GLU A 310 -6.13 12.26 -12.60
C GLU A 310 -5.59 10.98 -13.23
N ASN A 311 -5.09 10.03 -12.43
CA ASN A 311 -4.60 8.74 -12.93
C ASN A 311 -5.70 7.92 -13.62
N HIS A 312 -6.93 7.96 -13.11
CA HIS A 312 -8.08 7.20 -13.62
C HIS A 312 -8.98 7.96 -14.60
N SER A 313 -8.64 9.21 -14.96
CA SER A 313 -9.45 10.07 -15.85
C SER A 313 -10.87 10.36 -15.32
N CYS A 314 -11.04 10.45 -14.00
CA CYS A 314 -12.34 10.76 -13.38
C CYS A 314 -12.57 12.27 -13.27
N PHE A 315 -12.75 12.94 -14.41
CA PHE A 315 -12.85 14.40 -14.51
C PHE A 315 -14.06 15.01 -13.77
N LYS A 316 -15.22 14.34 -13.72
CA LYS A 316 -16.40 14.79 -12.96
C LYS A 316 -16.12 14.83 -11.46
N ILE A 317 -15.31 13.88 -10.96
CA ILE A 317 -14.91 13.85 -9.56
C ILE A 317 -13.98 15.03 -9.27
N ILE A 318 -13.00 15.30 -10.14
CA ILE A 318 -12.11 16.48 -10.02
C ILE A 318 -12.93 17.77 -9.98
N GLU A 319 -13.89 17.92 -10.90
CA GLU A 319 -14.78 19.09 -10.93
C GLU A 319 -15.60 19.21 -9.64
N THR A 320 -16.14 18.10 -9.15
CA THR A 320 -16.93 18.05 -7.91
C THR A 320 -16.07 18.40 -6.70
N LEU A 321 -14.86 17.85 -6.60
CA LEU A 321 -13.90 18.18 -5.54
C LEU A 321 -13.54 19.66 -5.57
N ASN A 322 -13.25 20.23 -6.74
CA ASN A 322 -12.94 21.66 -6.90
C ASN A 322 -14.11 22.59 -6.51
N LYS A 323 -15.36 22.18 -6.77
CA LYS A 323 -16.55 22.92 -6.31
C LYS A 323 -16.72 22.88 -4.79
N ILE A 324 -16.26 21.80 -4.15
CA ILE A 324 -16.41 21.54 -2.71
C ILE A 324 -15.24 22.10 -1.90
N SER A 325 -14.03 22.14 -2.48
CA SER A 325 -12.81 22.61 -1.82
C SER A 325 -12.62 24.13 -1.94
N PHE A 326 -12.31 24.81 -0.84
CA PHE A 326 -11.93 26.24 -0.85
C PHE A 326 -10.49 26.50 -1.35
N VAL A 327 -9.69 25.44 -1.54
CA VAL A 327 -8.36 25.55 -2.12
C VAL A 327 -8.53 25.53 -3.64
N SER A 328 -8.37 26.68 -4.27
CA SER A 328 -8.19 26.76 -5.72
C SER A 328 -6.89 26.07 -6.07
N VAL A 329 -6.95 24.76 -6.35
CA VAL A 329 -5.86 24.13 -7.08
C VAL A 329 -5.74 24.92 -8.38
N GLU A 330 -4.54 25.39 -8.71
CA GLU A 330 -4.23 25.82 -10.08
C GLU A 330 -4.43 24.60 -10.97
N THR A 331 -5.67 24.37 -11.38
CA THR A 331 -6.03 23.33 -12.33
C THR A 331 -5.51 23.78 -13.68
N ARG A 332 -4.20 23.59 -13.90
CA ARG A 332 -3.55 23.74 -15.22
C ARG A 332 -4.11 22.75 -16.25
N HIS A 333 -5.03 21.88 -15.82
CA HIS A 333 -5.70 20.82 -16.58
C HIS A 333 -7.15 21.16 -17.00
N LEU A 334 -7.66 22.36 -16.64
CA LEU A 334 -9.08 22.76 -16.75
C LEU A 334 -9.66 22.91 -18.16
N GLU A 335 -8.86 22.81 -19.21
CA GLU A 335 -9.36 23.11 -20.55
C GLU A 335 -10.27 22.02 -21.15
N MET A 336 -10.16 20.77 -20.70
CA MET A 336 -11.10 19.68 -21.02
C MET A 336 -12.32 19.59 -20.09
N ILE A 337 -12.26 20.22 -18.91
CA ILE A 337 -13.29 20.11 -17.86
C ILE A 337 -14.58 20.85 -18.21
N ASN A 338 -14.54 21.80 -19.16
CA ASN A 338 -15.74 22.54 -19.59
C ASN A 338 -16.69 21.74 -20.52
N SER A 339 -16.36 20.50 -20.90
CA SER A 339 -17.32 19.61 -21.56
C SER A 339 -18.06 18.75 -20.53
N SER A 340 -19.24 19.20 -20.14
CA SER A 340 -20.12 18.60 -19.13
C SER A 340 -20.81 17.28 -19.56
N SER A 341 -20.14 16.38 -20.28
CA SER A 341 -20.71 15.09 -20.67
C SER A 341 -19.68 13.98 -20.81
N GLU A 342 -20.12 12.73 -20.66
CA GLU A 342 -19.33 11.52 -20.92
C GLU A 342 -18.78 11.54 -22.34
N MET A 343 -17.56 12.05 -22.51
CA MET A 343 -16.88 12.04 -23.80
C MET A 343 -16.24 10.68 -24.05
N SER A 344 -16.62 10.05 -25.16
CA SER A 344 -15.88 8.92 -25.72
C SER A 344 -14.46 9.35 -26.14
N LEU A 345 -13.53 8.39 -26.20
CA LEU A 345 -12.16 8.66 -26.67
C LEU A 345 -12.13 9.36 -28.04
N LYS A 346 -13.04 8.98 -28.94
CA LYS A 346 -13.23 9.62 -30.26
C LYS A 346 -13.55 11.11 -30.13
N GLN A 347 -14.45 11.47 -29.22
CA GLN A 347 -14.81 12.86 -28.94
C GLN A 347 -13.64 13.61 -28.29
N CYS A 348 -12.88 12.98 -27.40
CA CYS A 348 -11.68 13.58 -26.81
C CYS A 348 -10.63 13.89 -27.88
N VAL A 349 -10.29 12.94 -28.75
CA VAL A 349 -9.32 13.17 -29.83
C VAL A 349 -9.78 14.28 -30.78
N ASN A 350 -11.07 14.32 -31.12
CA ASN A 350 -11.63 15.42 -31.92
C ASN A 350 -11.45 16.78 -31.24
N PHE A 351 -11.77 16.82 -29.94
CA PHE A 351 -11.67 18.04 -29.14
C PHE A 351 -10.22 18.56 -29.11
N LEU A 352 -9.26 17.67 -28.92
CA LEU A 352 -7.82 18.00 -28.95
C LEU A 352 -7.38 18.47 -30.34
N ALA A 353 -7.85 17.80 -31.40
CA ALA A 353 -7.55 18.19 -32.78
C ALA A 353 -8.06 19.61 -33.09
N LYS A 354 -9.30 19.93 -32.70
CA LYS A 354 -9.89 21.27 -32.89
C LYS A 354 -9.14 22.38 -32.16
N ARG A 355 -8.41 22.05 -31.09
CA ARG A 355 -7.56 22.99 -30.36
C ARG A 355 -6.10 22.98 -30.79
N ASN A 356 -5.75 22.24 -31.85
CA ASN A 356 -4.38 22.06 -32.31
C ASN A 356 -3.44 21.59 -31.18
N PHE A 357 -3.91 20.73 -30.28
CA PHE A 357 -3.09 20.17 -29.21
C PHE A 357 -1.88 19.44 -29.80
N GLN A 358 -0.70 19.69 -29.25
CA GLN A 358 0.57 19.11 -29.69
C GLN A 358 1.18 18.26 -28.57
N PRO A 359 0.92 16.94 -28.52
CA PRO A 359 1.45 16.04 -27.48
C PRO A 359 2.98 16.02 -27.33
N PHE A 360 3.70 16.45 -28.37
CA PHE A 360 5.18 16.48 -28.37
C PHE A 360 5.76 17.78 -27.79
N GLU A 361 4.95 18.83 -27.68
CA GLU A 361 5.38 20.16 -27.22
C GLU A 361 4.65 20.60 -25.94
N GLN A 362 3.48 20.01 -25.68
CA GLN A 362 2.62 20.33 -24.56
C GLN A 362 2.57 19.14 -23.61
N LYS A 363 2.71 19.39 -22.31
CA LYS A 363 2.62 18.35 -21.28
C LYS A 363 1.32 17.57 -21.43
N SER A 364 1.46 16.25 -21.59
CA SER A 364 0.34 15.33 -21.71
C SER A 364 -0.31 15.11 -20.34
N PHE A 365 -1.41 15.80 -20.08
CA PHE A 365 -2.26 15.57 -18.91
C PHE A 365 -3.22 14.38 -19.10
N LEU A 366 -3.15 13.70 -20.25
CA LEU A 366 -4.20 12.83 -20.76
C LEU A 366 -3.78 11.37 -20.89
N HIS A 367 -2.61 10.96 -20.37
CA HIS A 367 -2.24 9.55 -20.32
C HIS A 367 -3.21 8.69 -19.50
N SER A 368 -4.06 9.30 -18.68
CA SER A 368 -5.14 8.62 -17.98
C SER A 368 -6.34 8.29 -18.86
N LEU A 369 -6.45 8.86 -20.08
CA LEU A 369 -7.52 8.51 -21.02
C LEU A 369 -7.49 7.04 -21.42
N SER A 370 -6.36 6.34 -21.21
CA SER A 370 -6.28 4.88 -21.32
C SER A 370 -7.33 4.17 -20.48
N PHE A 371 -7.73 4.71 -19.32
CA PHE A 371 -8.80 4.16 -18.49
C PHE A 371 -10.20 4.35 -19.10
N LYS A 372 -10.40 5.38 -19.94
CA LYS A 372 -11.65 5.64 -20.67
C LYS A 372 -11.85 4.74 -21.89
N LEU A 373 -10.88 3.91 -22.24
CA LEU A 373 -11.13 2.79 -23.14
C LEU A 373 -12.08 1.82 -22.42
N LYS A 374 -13.36 1.87 -22.81
CA LYS A 374 -14.40 0.92 -22.39
C LYS A 374 -13.82 -0.49 -22.42
N GLU A 375 -14.29 -1.38 -21.52
CA GLU A 375 -13.96 -2.80 -21.61
C GLU A 375 -14.49 -3.37 -22.94
N LEU A 376 -13.68 -3.24 -23.99
CA LEU A 376 -13.91 -3.90 -25.25
C LEU A 376 -13.81 -5.41 -25.00
N PRO A 377 -14.68 -6.23 -25.63
CA PRO A 377 -14.65 -7.68 -25.52
C PRO A 377 -13.24 -8.25 -25.65
N LEU A 378 -13.00 -9.39 -25.00
CA LEU A 378 -11.69 -10.04 -24.93
C LEU A 378 -11.19 -10.63 -26.27
N SER A 379 -11.89 -10.39 -27.39
CA SER A 379 -11.52 -10.93 -28.69
C SER A 379 -10.67 -9.96 -29.49
N VAL A 380 -9.57 -10.45 -30.06
CA VAL A 380 -8.66 -9.69 -30.93
C VAL A 380 -9.42 -9.04 -32.09
N LYS A 381 -10.32 -9.77 -32.75
CA LYS A 381 -11.15 -9.28 -33.87
C LYS A 381 -11.96 -8.02 -33.57
N VAL A 382 -12.52 -7.90 -32.37
CA VAL A 382 -13.31 -6.71 -31.99
C VAL A 382 -12.40 -5.50 -31.77
N TRP A 383 -11.18 -5.73 -31.27
CA TRP A 383 -10.18 -4.67 -31.16
C TRP A 383 -9.63 -4.24 -32.50
N GLU A 384 -9.37 -5.19 -33.42
CA GLU A 384 -9.01 -4.89 -34.81
C GLU A 384 -10.09 -4.00 -35.46
N GLN A 385 -11.36 -4.41 -35.39
CA GLN A 385 -12.49 -3.61 -35.88
C GLN A 385 -12.56 -2.21 -35.25
N TYR A 386 -12.36 -2.10 -33.94
CA TYR A 386 -12.33 -0.82 -33.24
C TYR A 386 -11.21 0.09 -33.77
N ILE A 387 -10.01 -0.46 -33.98
CA ILE A 387 -8.87 0.26 -34.52
C ILE A 387 -9.14 0.69 -35.96
N ASP A 388 -9.77 -0.17 -36.76
CA ASP A 388 -10.14 0.13 -38.15
C ASP A 388 -11.12 1.30 -38.23
N GLU A 389 -12.16 1.27 -37.40
CA GLU A 389 -13.14 2.35 -37.30
C GLU A 389 -12.50 3.66 -36.83
N PHE A 390 -11.56 3.58 -35.89
CA PHE A 390 -10.86 4.76 -35.37
C PHE A 390 -9.85 5.31 -36.38
N ASP A 391 -9.14 4.46 -37.13
CA ASP A 391 -8.25 4.89 -38.21
C ASP A 391 -9.03 5.60 -39.31
N ALA A 392 -10.11 4.99 -39.81
CA ALA A 392 -10.97 5.61 -40.81
C ALA A 392 -11.47 6.99 -40.36
N TYR A 393 -11.80 7.13 -39.07
CA TYR A 393 -12.15 8.40 -38.48
C TYR A 393 -10.97 9.40 -38.44
N MET A 394 -9.79 8.97 -37.99
CA MET A 394 -8.61 9.83 -37.92
C MET A 394 -8.20 10.35 -39.30
N GLN A 395 -8.35 9.53 -40.35
CA GLN A 395 -8.14 9.94 -41.73
C GLN A 395 -9.19 10.97 -42.18
N ALA A 396 -10.48 10.70 -41.92
CA ALA A 396 -11.57 11.57 -42.33
C ALA A 396 -11.48 12.98 -41.72
N GLU A 397 -11.10 13.08 -40.44
CA GLU A 397 -10.94 14.37 -39.75
C GLU A 397 -9.54 14.98 -39.91
N SER A 398 -8.65 14.37 -40.72
CA SER A 398 -7.28 14.84 -40.92
C SER A 398 -6.50 15.04 -39.61
N ILE A 399 -6.61 14.08 -38.69
CA ILE A 399 -5.97 14.13 -37.38
C ILE A 399 -4.44 14.12 -37.54
N SER A 400 -3.77 15.06 -36.84
CA SER A 400 -2.32 15.24 -36.94
C SER A 400 -1.54 14.00 -36.49
N LEU A 401 -0.35 13.81 -37.07
CA LEU A 401 0.54 12.70 -36.70
C LEU A 401 0.87 12.65 -35.19
N PRO A 402 1.12 13.78 -34.50
CA PRO A 402 1.30 13.78 -33.04
C PRO A 402 0.09 13.24 -32.27
N LEU A 403 -1.13 13.59 -32.68
CA LEU A 403 -2.35 13.08 -32.04
C LEU A 403 -2.60 11.61 -32.36
N ARG A 404 -2.22 11.14 -33.55
CA ARG A 404 -2.23 9.70 -33.89
C ARG A 404 -1.24 8.91 -33.02
N ALA A 405 -0.03 9.43 -32.80
CA ALA A 405 0.93 8.83 -31.89
C ALA A 405 0.38 8.78 -30.45
N PHE A 406 -0.25 9.87 -30.00
CA PHE A 406 -0.89 9.91 -28.69
C PHE A 406 -2.04 8.89 -28.54
N PHE A 407 -2.83 8.66 -29.58
CA PHE A 407 -3.83 7.59 -29.58
C PHE A 407 -3.20 6.19 -29.46
N VAL A 408 -2.11 5.93 -30.20
CA VAL A 408 -1.37 4.66 -30.10
C VAL A 408 -0.81 4.47 -28.68
N ASP A 409 -0.26 5.52 -28.06
CA ASP A 409 0.21 5.47 -26.67
C ASP A 409 -0.90 5.05 -25.69
N ILE A 410 -2.08 5.69 -25.79
CA ILE A 410 -3.26 5.37 -24.98
C ILE A 410 -3.65 3.88 -25.10
N LEU A 411 -3.67 3.36 -26.34
CA LEU A 411 -3.99 1.95 -26.61
C LEU A 411 -2.94 1.01 -26.01
N LEU A 412 -1.66 1.23 -26.27
CA LEU A 412 -0.58 0.37 -25.79
C LEU A 412 -0.48 0.34 -24.27
N LYS A 413 -0.69 1.49 -23.62
CA LYS A 413 -0.76 1.59 -22.15
C LYS A 413 -1.87 0.71 -21.58
N ARG A 414 -3.07 0.77 -22.18
CA ARG A 414 -4.22 -0.03 -21.75
C ARG A 414 -3.99 -1.52 -21.99
N LEU A 415 -3.52 -1.89 -23.18
CA LEU A 415 -3.29 -3.28 -23.57
C LEU A 415 -2.22 -3.94 -22.70
N SER A 416 -1.05 -3.30 -22.53
CA SER A 416 0.03 -3.83 -21.70
C SER A 416 -0.37 -4.00 -20.23
N THR A 417 -1.28 -3.14 -19.72
CA THR A 417 -1.75 -3.17 -18.32
C THR A 417 -2.89 -4.16 -18.07
N HIS A 418 -3.73 -4.47 -19.06
CA HIS A 418 -4.96 -5.27 -18.84
C HIS A 418 -5.09 -6.53 -19.70
N ARG A 419 -4.17 -6.77 -20.65
CA ARG A 419 -4.22 -7.93 -21.55
C ARG A 419 -2.91 -8.73 -21.49
N GLY A 420 -3.00 -10.00 -21.91
CA GLY A 420 -1.84 -10.89 -22.01
C GLY A 420 -0.96 -10.55 -23.23
N PHE A 421 0.30 -10.98 -23.20
CA PHE A 421 1.28 -10.60 -24.23
C PHE A 421 0.85 -10.95 -25.65
N ASN A 422 0.39 -12.19 -25.91
CA ASN A 422 -0.08 -12.62 -27.23
C ASN A 422 -1.16 -11.69 -27.80
N PHE A 423 -2.11 -11.29 -26.95
CA PHE A 423 -3.19 -10.39 -27.33
C PHE A 423 -2.63 -9.02 -27.72
N THR A 424 -1.77 -8.46 -26.86
CA THR A 424 -1.12 -7.17 -27.12
C THR A 424 -0.31 -7.22 -28.41
N LEU A 425 0.48 -8.27 -28.63
CA LEU A 425 1.31 -8.42 -29.84
C LEU A 425 0.45 -8.49 -31.10
N SER A 426 -0.64 -9.26 -31.12
CA SER A 426 -1.55 -9.32 -32.28
C SER A 426 -2.16 -7.95 -32.61
N ILE A 427 -2.50 -7.15 -31.59
CA ILE A 427 -3.01 -5.79 -31.83
C ILE A 427 -1.91 -4.86 -32.36
N VAL A 428 -0.67 -5.00 -31.87
CA VAL A 428 0.48 -4.25 -32.41
C VAL A 428 0.73 -4.62 -33.86
N GLU A 429 0.77 -5.90 -34.19
CA GLU A 429 0.93 -6.38 -35.57
C GLU A 429 -0.16 -5.82 -36.50
N HIS A 430 -1.43 -5.87 -36.08
CA HIS A 430 -2.53 -5.27 -36.85
C HIS A 430 -2.33 -3.76 -37.06
N MET A 431 -1.97 -3.02 -36.02
CA MET A 431 -1.67 -1.59 -36.15
C MET A 431 -0.52 -1.32 -37.13
N ILE A 432 0.54 -2.13 -37.07
CA ILE A 432 1.79 -1.90 -37.81
C ILE A 432 1.69 -2.37 -39.27
N TYR A 433 1.23 -3.61 -39.48
CA TYR A 433 1.17 -4.23 -40.80
C TYR A 433 -0.08 -3.79 -41.59
N GLU A 434 -1.26 -3.83 -40.97
CA GLU A 434 -2.53 -3.60 -41.68
C GLU A 434 -2.93 -2.12 -41.71
N ARG A 435 -2.62 -1.37 -40.65
CA ARG A 435 -2.98 0.06 -40.53
C ARG A 435 -1.84 1.03 -40.74
N ASN A 436 -0.62 0.53 -41.03
CA ASN A 436 0.55 1.36 -41.30
C ASN A 436 0.86 2.37 -40.17
N PHE A 437 0.62 2.00 -38.91
CA PHE A 437 0.87 2.85 -37.74
C PHE A 437 2.31 2.77 -37.23
N TRP A 438 3.27 2.26 -38.02
CA TRP A 438 4.66 2.17 -37.59
C TRP A 438 5.28 3.51 -37.22
N GLN A 439 4.97 4.57 -37.98
CA GLN A 439 5.49 5.90 -37.67
C GLN A 439 4.83 6.49 -36.40
N PRO A 440 3.49 6.53 -36.25
CA PRO A 440 2.84 6.89 -34.98
C PRO A 440 3.35 6.10 -33.77
N PHE A 441 3.55 4.78 -33.92
CA PHE A 441 4.04 3.89 -32.86
C PHE A 441 5.42 4.31 -32.35
N LEU A 442 6.37 4.55 -33.26
CA LEU A 442 7.72 4.98 -32.88
C LEU A 442 7.72 6.36 -32.23
N MET A 443 6.88 7.28 -32.71
CA MET A 443 6.81 8.65 -32.21
C MET A 443 6.15 8.77 -30.82
N THR A 444 5.64 7.68 -30.23
CA THR A 444 5.11 7.72 -28.84
C THR A 444 6.17 8.13 -27.82
N GLU A 445 7.47 7.92 -28.10
CA GLU A 445 8.58 8.35 -27.25
C GLU A 445 8.77 9.87 -27.21
N ASN A 446 8.26 10.57 -28.23
CA ASN A 446 8.34 12.02 -28.34
C ASN A 446 7.24 12.72 -27.54
N ILE A 447 6.27 11.98 -27.00
CA ILE A 447 5.24 12.54 -26.10
C ILE A 447 5.94 13.05 -24.84
N ILE A 448 5.65 14.29 -24.46
CA ILE A 448 6.28 14.92 -23.28
C ILE A 448 6.04 14.08 -22.03
N ASP A 449 7.09 13.92 -21.22
CA ASP A 449 7.10 13.17 -19.97
C ASP A 449 6.81 11.65 -20.13
N ASN A 450 6.84 11.10 -21.36
CA ASN A 450 6.49 9.71 -21.64
C ASN A 450 7.67 8.78 -22.00
N LYS A 451 8.91 9.28 -21.91
CA LYS A 451 10.09 8.57 -22.43
C LYS A 451 10.29 7.17 -21.84
N GLU A 452 9.95 6.96 -20.57
CA GLU A 452 10.15 5.66 -19.89
C GLU A 452 8.92 4.72 -20.00
N ASN A 453 7.84 5.16 -20.67
CA ASN A 453 6.59 4.41 -20.81
C ASN A 453 6.00 4.61 -22.21
N SER A 454 6.76 4.28 -23.25
CA SER A 454 6.34 4.46 -24.65
C SER A 454 6.73 3.27 -25.52
N ASN A 455 6.25 3.22 -26.77
CA ASN A 455 6.64 2.26 -27.81
C ASN A 455 6.87 0.81 -27.31
N PHE A 456 8.12 0.34 -27.39
CA PHE A 456 8.57 -1.00 -27.01
C PHE A 456 8.63 -1.22 -25.49
N HIS A 457 8.68 -0.16 -24.65
CA HIS A 457 8.55 -0.29 -23.19
C HIS A 457 7.23 -0.98 -22.80
N TYR A 458 6.15 -0.71 -23.55
CA TYR A 458 4.87 -1.39 -23.35
C TYR A 458 4.92 -2.89 -23.67
N LEU A 459 5.77 -3.30 -24.62
CA LEU A 459 5.97 -4.71 -24.94
C LEU A 459 6.76 -5.43 -23.83
N PHE A 460 7.82 -4.82 -23.29
CA PHE A 460 8.51 -5.32 -22.10
C PHE A 460 7.53 -5.54 -20.95
N HIS A 461 6.71 -4.52 -20.65
CA HIS A 461 5.71 -4.63 -19.59
C HIS A 461 4.70 -5.76 -19.84
N ALA A 462 4.16 -5.88 -21.05
CA ALA A 462 3.21 -6.93 -21.43
C ALA A 462 3.82 -8.34 -21.31
N MET A 463 5.07 -8.53 -21.76
CA MET A 463 5.80 -9.79 -21.69
C MET A 463 6.06 -10.25 -20.25
N SER A 464 6.29 -9.31 -19.32
CA SER A 464 6.62 -9.60 -17.91
C SER A 464 5.54 -10.35 -17.14
N ARG A 465 4.32 -10.40 -17.69
CA ARG A 465 3.13 -11.00 -17.07
C ARG A 465 2.85 -12.41 -17.56
N ALA A 466 3.54 -12.85 -18.61
CA ALA A 466 3.41 -14.19 -19.17
C ALA A 466 4.60 -15.06 -18.72
N PRO A 467 4.38 -16.34 -18.38
CA PRO A 467 5.46 -17.22 -17.93
C PRO A 467 6.43 -17.63 -19.05
N SER A 468 6.03 -17.54 -20.33
CA SER A 468 6.76 -18.04 -21.50
C SER A 468 7.16 -16.90 -22.46
N THR A 469 8.06 -16.02 -22.02
CA THR A 469 8.48 -14.82 -22.77
C THR A 469 9.98 -14.52 -22.65
N LYS A 470 10.79 -15.43 -22.11
CA LYS A 470 12.22 -15.18 -21.84
C LYS A 470 13.02 -15.01 -23.13
N ILE A 471 12.82 -15.90 -24.11
CA ILE A 471 13.45 -15.82 -25.43
C ILE A 471 12.94 -14.57 -26.16
N SER A 472 11.64 -14.33 -26.14
CA SER A 472 11.00 -13.14 -26.71
C SER A 472 11.60 -11.83 -26.16
N LEU A 473 11.84 -11.78 -24.85
CA LEU A 473 12.47 -10.64 -24.16
C LEU A 473 13.94 -10.49 -24.57
N LEU A 474 14.69 -11.59 -24.71
CA LEU A 474 16.07 -11.56 -25.22
C LEU A 474 16.13 -11.01 -26.65
N THR A 475 15.28 -11.52 -27.54
CA THR A 475 15.20 -11.08 -28.93
C THR A 475 14.88 -9.59 -29.01
N LEU A 476 13.86 -9.12 -28.30
CA LEU A 476 13.50 -7.70 -28.25
C LEU A 476 14.67 -6.85 -27.70
N PHE A 477 15.27 -7.27 -26.59
CA PHE A 477 16.38 -6.54 -25.97
C PHE A 477 17.60 -6.44 -26.90
N ASN A 478 18.05 -7.56 -27.48
CA ASN A 478 19.23 -7.59 -28.33
C ASN A 478 19.03 -6.73 -29.59
N ARG A 479 17.87 -6.85 -30.26
CA ARG A 479 17.56 -6.02 -31.42
C ARG A 479 17.49 -4.53 -31.11
N LEU A 480 16.82 -4.15 -30.02
CA LEU A 480 16.74 -2.73 -29.64
C LEU A 480 18.10 -2.17 -29.21
N LYS A 481 18.95 -2.98 -28.56
CA LYS A 481 20.31 -2.61 -28.17
C LYS A 481 21.18 -2.25 -29.38
N GLU A 482 21.05 -2.97 -30.50
CA GLU A 482 21.74 -2.66 -31.76
C GLU A 482 21.35 -1.29 -32.32
N THR A 483 20.11 -0.86 -32.09
CA THR A 483 19.58 0.43 -32.59
C THR A 483 19.87 1.63 -31.68
N GLY A 484 20.56 1.43 -30.55
CA GLY A 484 20.82 2.50 -29.58
C GLY A 484 19.60 2.90 -28.74
N TYR A 485 18.63 1.99 -28.59
CA TYR A 485 17.42 2.21 -27.80
C TYR A 485 17.73 2.54 -26.32
N GLN A 486 16.96 3.45 -25.74
CA GLN A 486 17.15 3.91 -24.35
C GLN A 486 16.32 3.07 -23.37
N PHE A 487 16.89 1.97 -22.88
CA PHE A 487 16.23 1.13 -21.89
C PHE A 487 15.99 1.85 -20.55
N SER A 488 14.78 1.71 -20.01
CA SER A 488 14.37 2.20 -18.69
C SER A 488 14.68 1.18 -17.59
N ILE A 489 14.63 1.60 -16.31
CA ILE A 489 14.73 0.65 -15.18
C ILE A 489 13.54 -0.33 -15.19
N HIS A 490 12.38 0.13 -15.66
CA HIS A 490 11.17 -0.68 -15.74
C HIS A 490 11.25 -1.80 -16.79
N ASP A 491 12.05 -1.63 -17.86
CA ASP A 491 12.30 -2.70 -18.83
C ASP A 491 13.08 -3.85 -18.17
N PHE A 492 14.14 -3.54 -17.43
CA PHE A 492 14.90 -4.54 -16.69
C PHE A 492 14.07 -5.21 -15.60
N LEU A 493 13.23 -4.44 -14.89
CA LEU A 493 12.27 -5.02 -13.94
C LEU A 493 11.31 -6.01 -14.65
N SER A 494 10.86 -5.66 -15.85
CA SER A 494 10.00 -6.50 -16.68
C SER A 494 10.71 -7.77 -17.15
N MET A 495 11.99 -7.69 -17.47
CA MET A 495 12.83 -8.84 -17.82
C MET A 495 13.12 -9.75 -16.62
N LEU A 496 13.24 -9.22 -15.40
CA LEU A 496 13.50 -10.01 -14.19
C LEU A 496 12.26 -10.77 -13.70
N LYS A 497 11.05 -10.22 -13.88
CA LYS A 497 9.80 -10.82 -13.36
C LYS A 497 9.54 -12.27 -13.80
N PRO A 498 9.81 -12.68 -15.06
CA PRO A 498 9.70 -14.07 -15.51
C PRO A 498 10.65 -15.06 -14.84
N CYS A 499 11.71 -14.61 -14.14
CA CYS A 499 12.62 -15.50 -13.43
C CYS A 499 11.92 -16.11 -12.20
N LYS A 500 11.65 -17.42 -12.25
CA LYS A 500 10.93 -18.17 -11.21
C LYS A 500 11.66 -19.43 -10.76
N ARG A 501 12.59 -19.96 -11.56
CA ARG A 501 13.23 -21.26 -11.40
C ARG A 501 14.74 -21.13 -11.28
N TYR A 502 15.39 -22.21 -10.87
CA TYR A 502 16.85 -22.30 -10.88
C TYR A 502 17.43 -22.30 -12.29
N SER A 503 16.74 -22.89 -13.27
CA SER A 503 17.18 -22.86 -14.67
C SER A 503 17.31 -21.43 -15.23
N ASP A 504 16.60 -20.47 -14.64
CA ASP A 504 16.63 -19.06 -15.04
C ASP A 504 17.89 -18.30 -14.58
N CYS A 505 18.82 -18.94 -13.84
CA CYS A 505 19.98 -18.24 -13.24
C CYS A 505 20.80 -17.46 -14.27
N ASP A 506 21.12 -18.06 -15.41
CA ASP A 506 22.02 -17.43 -16.38
C ASP A 506 21.31 -16.24 -17.07
N TYR A 507 20.02 -16.37 -17.37
CA TYR A 507 19.20 -15.27 -17.85
C TYR A 507 19.06 -14.14 -16.82
N PHE A 508 18.88 -14.48 -15.53
CA PHE A 508 18.88 -13.50 -14.45
C PHE A 508 20.19 -12.70 -14.41
N TYR A 509 21.34 -13.38 -14.45
CA TYR A 509 22.64 -12.71 -14.41
C TYR A 509 22.90 -11.87 -15.66
N PHE A 510 22.44 -12.31 -16.84
CA PHE A 510 22.45 -11.51 -18.06
C PHE A 510 21.67 -10.19 -17.90
N VAL A 511 20.43 -10.27 -17.40
CA VAL A 511 19.59 -9.08 -17.19
C VAL A 511 20.22 -8.17 -16.13
N PHE A 512 20.75 -8.74 -15.04
CA PHE A 512 21.36 -8.00 -13.95
C PHE A 512 22.64 -7.27 -14.39
N TYR A 513 23.49 -7.93 -15.18
CA TYR A 513 24.67 -7.32 -15.77
C TYR A 513 24.30 -6.14 -16.67
N ASN A 514 23.35 -6.30 -17.59
CA ASN A 514 22.95 -5.23 -18.50
C ASN A 514 22.28 -4.06 -17.76
N LEU A 515 21.47 -4.33 -16.71
CA LEU A 515 20.91 -3.29 -15.83
C LEU A 515 22.03 -2.45 -15.19
N LEU A 516 23.05 -3.11 -14.62
CA LEU A 516 24.15 -2.42 -13.97
C LEU A 516 25.03 -1.69 -14.98
N SER A 517 25.28 -2.27 -16.15
CA SER A 517 26.05 -1.62 -17.21
C SER A 517 25.41 -0.31 -17.68
N ILE A 518 24.08 -0.22 -17.67
CA ILE A 518 23.35 0.94 -18.21
C ILE A 518 22.99 1.94 -17.10
N HIS A 519 22.51 1.49 -15.93
CA HIS A 519 21.89 2.39 -14.94
C HIS A 519 22.63 2.50 -13.60
N SER A 520 23.69 1.72 -13.35
CA SER A 520 24.30 1.67 -12.00
C SER A 520 24.76 3.04 -11.47
N HIS A 521 25.19 3.96 -12.32
CA HIS A 521 25.60 5.31 -11.92
C HIS A 521 24.47 6.16 -11.31
N LYS A 522 23.21 5.86 -11.67
CA LYS A 522 22.03 6.57 -11.15
C LYS A 522 21.66 6.16 -9.73
N PHE A 523 22.27 5.10 -9.20
CA PHE A 523 21.89 4.49 -7.91
C PHE A 523 22.75 4.95 -6.74
N LEU A 524 23.72 5.85 -6.99
CA LEU A 524 24.50 6.51 -5.94
C LEU A 524 23.73 7.72 -5.40
N TYR A 525 23.60 7.81 -4.08
CA TYR A 525 22.97 8.95 -3.42
C TYR A 525 23.70 9.33 -2.12
N PHE A 526 23.47 10.56 -1.65
CA PHE A 526 24.02 11.05 -0.38
C PHE A 526 23.00 10.84 0.74
N ASP A 527 23.34 10.01 1.72
CA ASP A 527 22.50 9.81 2.90
C ASP A 527 22.79 10.90 3.94
N LYS A 528 21.84 11.84 4.06
CA LYS A 528 21.92 12.97 4.99
C LYS A 528 22.02 12.54 6.46
N LEU A 529 21.51 11.35 6.82
CA LEU A 529 21.53 10.87 8.21
C LEU A 529 22.89 10.30 8.60
N SER A 530 23.53 9.55 7.70
CA SER A 530 24.87 8.99 7.94
C SER A 530 26.01 9.93 7.51
N GLY A 531 25.71 10.96 6.72
CA GLY A 531 26.69 11.89 6.16
C GLY A 531 27.61 11.26 5.12
N LYS A 532 27.17 10.16 4.48
CA LYS A 532 27.99 9.36 3.56
C LYS A 532 27.27 9.12 2.23
N TYR A 533 28.06 8.97 1.17
CA TYR A 533 27.57 8.42 -0.08
C TYR A 533 27.28 6.94 0.06
N LEU A 534 26.15 6.51 -0.48
CA LEU A 534 25.69 5.12 -0.49
C LEU A 534 25.17 4.79 -1.87
N TRP A 535 25.50 3.60 -2.38
CA TRP A 535 24.93 3.08 -3.59
C TRP A 535 23.90 2.01 -3.24
N ARG A 536 22.68 2.10 -3.79
CA ARG A 536 21.65 1.06 -3.58
C ARG A 536 20.75 0.91 -4.78
N LEU A 537 20.46 -0.35 -5.13
CA LEU A 537 19.44 -0.69 -6.11
C LEU A 537 18.07 -0.10 -5.74
N PRO A 538 17.25 0.29 -6.73
CA PRO A 538 15.86 0.68 -6.50
C PRO A 538 15.08 -0.44 -5.80
N ASN A 539 14.19 -0.08 -4.87
CA ASN A 539 13.43 -1.05 -4.07
C ASN A 539 12.68 -2.08 -4.95
N GLN A 540 12.10 -1.65 -6.07
CA GLN A 540 11.36 -2.54 -6.98
C GLN A 540 12.26 -3.64 -7.59
N ILE A 541 13.51 -3.32 -7.90
CA ILE A 541 14.50 -4.29 -8.39
C ILE A 541 14.89 -5.24 -7.25
N VAL A 542 15.16 -4.71 -6.06
CA VAL A 542 15.46 -5.51 -4.87
C VAL A 542 14.33 -6.49 -4.55
N ASP A 543 13.08 -6.04 -4.65
CA ASP A 543 11.90 -6.87 -4.43
C ASP A 543 11.78 -7.98 -5.47
N ALA A 544 12.04 -7.69 -6.76
CA ALA A 544 12.03 -8.69 -7.83
C ALA A 544 13.13 -9.76 -7.65
N ILE A 545 14.35 -9.32 -7.34
CA ILE A 545 15.49 -10.20 -7.02
C ILE A 545 15.15 -11.08 -5.81
N SER A 546 14.64 -10.48 -4.74
CA SER A 546 14.28 -11.20 -3.51
C SER A 546 13.15 -12.21 -3.77
N GLY A 547 12.18 -11.86 -4.61
CA GLY A 547 11.12 -12.75 -5.03
C GLY A 547 11.64 -13.98 -5.77
N TRP A 548 12.56 -13.78 -6.74
CA TRP A 548 13.23 -14.89 -7.43
C TRP A 548 14.03 -15.76 -6.45
N LEU A 549 14.89 -15.16 -5.62
CA LEU A 549 15.67 -15.89 -4.61
C LEU A 549 14.80 -16.69 -3.63
N SER A 550 13.62 -16.17 -3.27
CA SER A 550 12.68 -16.86 -2.38
C SER A 550 11.98 -18.07 -3.02
N ASN A 551 11.94 -18.13 -4.36
CA ASN A 551 11.38 -19.25 -5.11
C ASN A 551 12.41 -20.37 -5.35
N LEU A 552 13.70 -20.11 -5.12
CA LEU A 552 14.73 -21.13 -5.14
C LEU A 552 14.59 -21.97 -3.86
N GLU A 553 14.49 -23.29 -3.98
CA GLU A 553 14.37 -24.19 -2.83
C GLU A 553 15.56 -24.03 -1.86
N ILE A 554 15.32 -24.38 -0.60
CA ILE A 554 16.23 -24.22 0.54
C ILE A 554 17.51 -25.03 0.28
N GLY A 555 18.54 -24.36 -0.24
CA GLY A 555 19.84 -24.97 -0.56
C GLY A 555 20.83 -24.07 -1.33
N LEU A 556 20.39 -23.01 -1.98
CA LEU A 556 21.24 -22.17 -2.86
C LEU A 556 21.72 -20.87 -2.19
N GLN A 557 22.39 -21.01 -1.05
CA GLN A 557 23.04 -19.89 -0.36
C GLN A 557 24.05 -19.16 -1.28
N GLU A 558 24.66 -19.89 -2.22
CA GLU A 558 25.61 -19.37 -3.22
C GLU A 558 25.02 -18.28 -4.12
N ASN A 559 23.80 -18.41 -4.64
CA ASN A 559 23.19 -17.38 -5.50
C ASN A 559 22.84 -16.11 -4.72
N THR A 560 22.36 -16.28 -3.48
CA THR A 560 22.08 -15.14 -2.59
C THR A 560 23.38 -14.41 -2.25
N ASP A 561 24.41 -15.17 -1.86
CA ASP A 561 25.73 -14.63 -1.52
C ASP A 561 26.37 -13.95 -2.74
N ARG A 562 26.19 -14.51 -3.95
CA ARG A 562 26.72 -13.96 -5.20
C ARG A 562 26.05 -12.64 -5.59
N VAL A 563 24.73 -12.55 -5.50
CA VAL A 563 24.02 -11.27 -5.75
C VAL A 563 24.46 -10.21 -4.74
N VAL A 564 24.56 -10.57 -3.46
CA VAL A 564 25.05 -9.66 -2.41
C VAL A 564 26.47 -9.21 -2.71
N GLN A 565 27.37 -10.13 -3.05
CA GLN A 565 28.75 -9.82 -3.41
C GLN A 565 28.82 -8.83 -4.58
N ILE A 566 28.11 -9.10 -5.68
CA ILE A 566 28.07 -8.19 -6.84
C ILE A 566 27.59 -6.79 -6.42
N THR A 567 26.52 -6.70 -5.61
CA THR A 567 26.02 -5.40 -5.15
C THR A 567 26.99 -4.68 -4.22
N ASP A 568 27.70 -5.41 -3.37
CA ASP A 568 28.70 -4.84 -2.45
C ASP A 568 29.92 -4.35 -3.23
N ASP A 569 30.45 -5.15 -4.17
CA ASP A 569 31.59 -4.79 -5.03
C ASP A 569 31.28 -3.53 -5.88
N VAL A 570 30.09 -3.44 -6.45
CA VAL A 570 29.65 -2.26 -7.22
C VAL A 570 29.48 -1.04 -6.32
N ASN A 571 28.92 -1.22 -5.11
CA ASN A 571 28.81 -0.14 -4.13
C ASN A 571 30.19 0.38 -3.70
N GLU A 572 31.13 -0.51 -3.39
CA GLU A 572 32.50 -0.14 -3.04
C GLU A 572 33.17 0.64 -4.17
N TRP A 573 32.98 0.20 -5.41
CA TRP A 573 33.51 0.89 -6.58
C TRP A 573 32.96 2.32 -6.71
N TYR A 574 31.64 2.51 -6.68
CA TYR A 574 31.04 3.86 -6.82
C TYR A 574 31.35 4.79 -5.64
N VAL A 575 31.42 4.24 -4.43
CA VAL A 575 31.79 5.04 -3.25
C VAL A 575 33.25 5.48 -3.36
N ALA A 576 34.17 4.60 -3.76
CA ALA A 576 35.58 4.95 -3.98
C ALA A 576 35.74 5.97 -5.12
N GLU A 577 35.07 5.76 -6.25
CA GLU A 577 35.09 6.68 -7.40
C GLU A 577 34.62 8.08 -7.01
N ARG A 578 33.53 8.18 -6.23
CA ARG A 578 33.00 9.48 -5.80
C ARG A 578 33.94 10.20 -4.83
N LEU A 579 34.66 9.46 -3.97
CA LEU A 579 35.65 10.03 -3.07
C LEU A 579 36.88 10.56 -3.83
N ASN A 580 37.26 9.91 -4.94
CA ASN A 580 38.39 10.32 -5.77
C ASN A 580 38.05 11.50 -6.70
N HIS A 581 36.77 11.68 -7.05
CA HIS A 581 36.28 12.72 -7.97
C HIS A 581 35.20 13.61 -7.35
N LEU A 582 35.50 14.20 -6.18
CA LEU A 582 34.57 15.08 -5.44
C LEU A 582 34.12 16.32 -6.24
N GLU A 583 34.96 16.79 -7.16
CA GLU A 583 34.73 18.00 -7.97
C GLU A 583 33.88 17.76 -9.23
N GLU A 584 33.75 16.51 -9.70
CA GLU A 584 32.89 16.22 -10.85
C GLU A 584 31.40 16.30 -10.45
N THR A 585 30.57 16.91 -11.29
CA THR A 585 29.11 17.00 -11.06
C THR A 585 28.35 15.79 -11.57
N THR A 586 28.93 15.00 -12.47
CA THR A 586 28.29 13.86 -13.13
C THR A 586 29.02 12.55 -12.80
N ILE A 587 28.26 11.54 -12.40
CA ILE A 587 28.80 10.19 -12.08
C ILE A 587 28.75 9.37 -13.37
N ARG A 588 29.89 8.79 -13.76
CA ARG A 588 29.99 7.98 -14.98
C ARG A 588 29.53 6.54 -14.73
N PRO A 589 28.97 5.85 -15.74
CA PRO A 589 28.74 4.41 -15.66
C PRO A 589 30.03 3.64 -15.38
N ILE A 590 29.91 2.55 -14.62
CA ILE A 590 31.01 1.59 -14.45
C ILE A 590 31.45 1.03 -15.80
N ASP A 591 32.76 0.95 -16.00
CA ASP A 591 33.34 0.39 -17.20
C ASP A 591 32.94 -1.08 -17.39
N LYS A 592 32.66 -1.49 -18.64
CA LYS A 592 32.18 -2.85 -18.95
C LYS A 592 33.18 -3.93 -18.58
N ILE A 593 34.48 -3.69 -18.76
CA ILE A 593 35.54 -4.67 -18.42
C ILE A 593 35.57 -4.84 -16.90
N LYS A 594 35.51 -3.74 -16.15
CA LYS A 594 35.44 -3.80 -14.69
C LYS A 594 34.19 -4.53 -14.21
N LEU A 595 33.03 -4.27 -14.81
CA LEU A 595 31.78 -4.93 -14.45
C LEU A 595 31.80 -6.42 -14.79
N ARG A 596 32.42 -6.82 -15.92
CA ARG A 596 32.65 -8.24 -16.25
C ARG A 596 33.47 -8.92 -15.16
N ASN A 597 34.55 -8.30 -14.68
CA ASN A 597 35.36 -8.86 -13.59
C ASN A 597 34.56 -9.08 -12.29
N VAL A 598 33.59 -8.20 -11.98
CA VAL A 598 32.70 -8.38 -10.82
C VAL A 598 31.81 -9.61 -11.00
N PHE A 599 31.28 -9.85 -12.21
CA PHE A 599 30.39 -10.97 -12.53
C PHE A 599 31.13 -12.30 -12.77
N GLY A 600 32.41 -12.27 -13.13
CA GLY A 600 33.25 -13.44 -13.40
C GLY A 600 33.47 -13.67 -14.90
N GLU A 601 33.99 -14.84 -15.27
CA GLU A 601 34.40 -15.15 -16.65
C GLU A 601 33.32 -15.85 -17.50
N GLN A 602 32.12 -16.08 -16.97
CA GLN A 602 31.04 -16.74 -17.73
C GLN A 602 30.49 -15.84 -18.83
N GLU A 603 30.81 -16.15 -20.08
CA GLU A 603 30.43 -15.36 -21.26
C GLU A 603 28.91 -15.21 -21.42
N THR A 604 28.15 -16.23 -21.01
CA THR A 604 26.67 -16.25 -21.09
C THR A 604 26.02 -15.14 -20.28
N PHE A 605 26.71 -14.53 -19.32
CA PHE A 605 26.20 -13.37 -18.56
C PHE A 605 26.30 -12.05 -19.33
N PHE A 606 27.07 -12.01 -20.40
CA PHE A 606 27.39 -10.77 -21.10
C PHE A 606 26.70 -10.72 -22.46
N ASP A 607 26.72 -11.85 -23.17
CA ASP A 607 26.19 -11.99 -24.51
C ASP A 607 25.34 -13.28 -24.53
N MET A 608 24.01 -13.11 -24.54
CA MET A 608 23.03 -14.19 -24.52
C MET A 608 22.02 -13.97 -25.63
N ASP A 609 21.90 -14.97 -26.51
CA ASP A 609 20.87 -15.09 -27.52
C ASP A 609 19.95 -16.28 -27.22
N SER A 610 18.99 -16.54 -28.12
CA SER A 610 18.00 -17.59 -27.99
C SER A 610 18.64 -18.99 -27.90
N GLU A 611 19.67 -19.26 -28.71
CA GLU A 611 20.37 -20.55 -28.73
C GLU A 611 21.15 -20.76 -27.43
N THR A 612 21.93 -19.76 -27.03
CA THR A 612 22.70 -19.76 -25.79
C THR A 612 21.81 -19.94 -24.56
N PHE A 613 20.66 -19.28 -24.53
CA PHE A 613 19.69 -19.42 -23.45
C PHE A 613 19.12 -20.85 -23.36
N GLN A 614 18.77 -21.46 -24.51
CA GLN A 614 18.28 -22.84 -24.54
C GLN A 614 19.33 -23.82 -24.03
N ASP A 615 20.58 -23.69 -24.48
CA ASP A 615 21.69 -24.51 -24.00
C ASP A 615 21.90 -24.38 -22.47
N CYS A 616 21.75 -23.17 -21.93
CA CYS A 616 21.85 -22.94 -20.49
C CYS A 616 20.69 -23.58 -19.73
N GLU A 617 19.44 -23.38 -20.18
CA GLU A 617 18.26 -24.00 -19.58
C GLU A 617 18.34 -25.53 -19.59
N GLU A 618 18.82 -26.14 -20.67
CA GLU A 618 19.02 -27.59 -20.77
C GLU A 618 20.06 -28.08 -19.76
N LYS A 619 21.26 -27.46 -19.73
CA LYS A 619 22.33 -27.80 -18.78
C LYS A 619 21.86 -27.69 -17.32
N ARG A 620 21.22 -26.57 -16.96
CA ARG A 620 20.68 -26.35 -15.61
C ARG A 620 19.53 -27.30 -15.28
N GLY A 621 18.73 -27.65 -16.29
CA GLY A 621 17.68 -28.65 -16.18
C GLY A 621 18.24 -30.03 -15.82
N GLU A 622 19.39 -30.41 -16.39
CA GLU A 622 20.08 -31.66 -16.06
C GLU A 622 20.68 -31.66 -14.64
N GLU A 623 21.24 -30.54 -14.18
CA GLU A 623 21.79 -30.37 -12.82
C GLU A 623 20.73 -30.62 -11.72
N VAL A 624 19.47 -30.26 -11.97
CA VAL A 624 18.36 -30.38 -11.01
C VAL A 624 17.70 -31.77 -11.02
N ARG A 625 17.89 -32.56 -12.08
CA ARG A 625 17.21 -33.87 -12.27
C ARG A 625 17.48 -34.96 -11.21
N PRO A 626 18.53 -34.94 -10.36
CA PRO A 626 18.68 -36.02 -9.37
C PRO A 626 17.93 -35.85 -8.04
N GLN A 627 17.41 -34.66 -7.66
CA GLN A 627 17.11 -34.46 -6.22
C GLN A 627 15.69 -34.21 -5.74
N HIS A 628 14.73 -33.59 -6.45
CA HIS A 628 13.39 -33.44 -5.87
C HIS A 628 12.23 -33.55 -6.87
N SER A 629 11.36 -34.53 -6.59
CA SER A 629 9.99 -34.59 -7.07
C SER A 629 9.13 -33.63 -6.23
N PHE A 630 8.43 -32.72 -6.92
CA PHE A 630 7.40 -31.77 -6.45
C PHE A 630 7.86 -30.40 -5.94
N SER A 631 7.56 -29.37 -6.75
CA SER A 631 6.78 -28.24 -6.24
C SER A 631 5.68 -27.86 -7.25
N ALA A 632 4.54 -27.45 -6.70
CA ALA A 632 3.23 -27.43 -7.34
C ALA A 632 2.94 -26.12 -8.08
N LYS A 633 2.24 -26.26 -9.23
CA LYS A 633 1.26 -25.31 -9.79
C LYS A 633 1.68 -23.85 -9.90
N ASP A 634 2.51 -23.53 -10.89
CA ASP A 634 2.52 -22.23 -11.57
C ASP A 634 2.84 -22.48 -13.05
N GLY A 635 2.22 -21.72 -13.96
CA GLY A 635 2.16 -22.00 -15.41
C GLY A 635 3.46 -22.55 -16.01
N GLN A 636 3.39 -23.73 -16.62
CA GLN A 636 4.55 -24.34 -17.27
C GLN A 636 5.08 -23.40 -18.36
N TYR A 637 6.36 -23.02 -18.24
CA TYR A 637 7.11 -22.43 -19.35
C TYR A 637 6.95 -23.30 -20.60
N SER A 638 6.60 -22.67 -21.72
CA SER A 638 6.40 -23.31 -23.02
C SER A 638 7.38 -22.71 -24.01
N LEU A 639 8.39 -23.49 -24.37
CA LEU A 639 9.43 -23.10 -25.31
C LEU A 639 8.84 -22.79 -26.70
N GLU A 640 7.90 -23.62 -27.17
CA GLU A 640 7.23 -23.43 -28.46
C GLU A 640 6.51 -22.08 -28.56
N LEU A 641 5.77 -21.71 -27.50
CA LEU A 641 5.10 -20.40 -27.44
C LEU A 641 6.10 -19.24 -27.41
N ASP A 642 7.18 -19.37 -26.65
CA ASP A 642 8.20 -18.32 -26.53
C ASP A 642 8.98 -18.13 -27.84
N LEU A 643 9.30 -19.22 -28.54
CA LEU A 643 9.90 -19.17 -29.88
C LEU A 643 8.97 -18.52 -30.90
N SER A 644 7.69 -18.91 -30.92
CA SER A 644 6.70 -18.29 -31.80
C SER A 644 6.54 -16.78 -31.55
N TYR A 645 6.56 -16.37 -30.29
CA TYR A 645 6.57 -14.96 -29.92
C TYR A 645 7.85 -14.24 -30.36
N SER A 646 9.01 -14.87 -30.18
CA SER A 646 10.30 -14.35 -30.63
C SER A 646 10.33 -14.09 -32.14
N GLU A 647 9.89 -15.05 -32.96
CA GLU A 647 9.81 -14.91 -34.42
C GLU A 647 8.92 -13.73 -34.82
N ARG A 648 7.74 -13.60 -34.20
CA ARG A 648 6.81 -12.50 -34.46
C ARG A 648 7.38 -11.13 -34.10
N ILE A 649 8.13 -11.03 -33.00
CA ILE A 649 8.82 -9.79 -32.60
C ILE A 649 9.91 -9.46 -33.62
N GLU A 650 10.66 -10.46 -34.06
CA GLU A 650 11.72 -10.31 -35.04
C GLU A 650 11.17 -9.79 -36.37
N ASP A 651 10.09 -10.40 -36.87
CA ASP A 651 9.38 -9.95 -38.07
C ASP A 651 8.88 -8.51 -37.92
N LEU A 652 8.33 -8.17 -36.75
CA LEU A 652 7.82 -6.82 -36.46
C LEU A 652 8.93 -5.78 -36.52
N LEU A 653 10.07 -6.07 -35.90
CA LEU A 653 11.23 -5.18 -35.88
C LEU A 653 11.88 -5.06 -37.26
N CYS A 654 11.96 -6.17 -38.01
CA CYS A 654 12.44 -6.19 -39.38
C CYS A 654 11.56 -5.33 -40.30
N TYR A 655 10.24 -5.48 -40.20
CA TYR A 655 9.29 -4.68 -40.96
C TYR A 655 9.43 -3.19 -40.66
N ILE A 656 9.40 -2.80 -39.38
CA ILE A 656 9.57 -1.40 -38.96
C ILE A 656 10.88 -0.82 -39.49
N SER A 657 11.96 -1.61 -39.45
CA SER A 657 13.27 -1.19 -39.97
C SER A 657 13.27 -1.02 -41.50
N SER A 658 12.60 -1.91 -42.23
CA SER A 658 12.47 -1.81 -43.69
C SER A 658 11.68 -0.56 -44.10
N GLN A 659 10.65 -0.19 -43.35
CA GLN A 659 9.85 1.02 -43.59
C GLN A 659 10.64 2.31 -43.33
N LYS A 660 11.57 2.32 -42.36
CA LYS A 660 12.45 3.47 -42.11
C LYS A 660 13.46 3.74 -43.23
N GLN A 661 13.77 2.73 -44.04
CA GLN A 661 14.76 2.82 -45.13
C GLN A 661 14.14 3.29 -46.45
N GLN A 662 12.82 3.27 -46.57
CA GLN A 662 12.04 3.83 -47.68
C GLN A 662 11.75 5.31 -47.44
#